data_AF-A0A5R9L3J7-F1
#
_entry.id   AF-A0A5R9L3J7-F1
#
_cell.length_a   1.000
_cell.length_b   1.000
_cell.length_c   1.000
_cell.angle_alpha   90.00
_cell.angle_beta   90.00
_cell.angle_gamma   90.00
#
_symmetry.space_group_name_H-M   'P 1'
#
loop_
_entity.id
_entity.type
_entity.pdbx_description
1 polymer ?
#
loop_
_entity_poly.entity_id
_entity_poly.type
_entity_poly.pdbx_seq_one_letter_code
_entity_poly.pdbx_strand_id
1 'polypeptide(L)'
;MKFTFYWLLFCPLYLFAQPVADQKFIQETATIHASAQGLPEGKVSRITFIGSSPVADIAGKSVRLADSRWIAASSAKPAAAPAFPNIPGTKILSFTSFQDGYALGCDDGLYLYKAGSKPVRVFPENEKYSWSLRNVGALVTDAKGGLWIGAKEGIGCLNAGKWKLFTGNEGVPYNKFTCAALGPDGVIWFGTERGVIEVEKDQFRYRFSRRWLPDDHVNTIAVQADNGTAWIGTDKGISQISRTPISLEQKAALFTKQVEERHNRMGFVAQSHMTEQFNIATSQLAISDNDGMYTSMYGAAQAFRYAATGDPEAKMLADRSFKACKWLVDITHEKGFPARVIVPVDWHQDVNAENSHENNLRRQEEDPMWKDIYPRFPKSKDGKYYWKCDTSSDELAGHFFFYGIYYDLVAKTEAEKQAVREVVGDITDHLVRHGYKLVDHDRKVTRWGDFSPEYLNSVYGYDQKGLNSMLMLSFLNVAKHVTGDKKYDREAQVLRDKYSYHINAMHPKEFFPPENVVPWDNNLCLMSLYGLINYETDPSLLLMYRQGLEVAWQHISKQKNAFWDIIYAALADGFTKQADQKMFDNKGLFPENRLYASKVVKAHYKGNYRTDFILDNLQKVPLDLIGYTMDNTHRLDVVFDRSPMQEKNMGWRVDGYALPIDERGHVRQDRDAFALLASEGDGHDEHEGTFFLLPYYMAYYHGLLGNSTTVPTGK
;
A
#
# COMPACT_ATOMS: atom_id res chain seq x y z
N MET A 1 -4.86 37.12 64.53
CA MET A 1 -3.65 37.71 63.91
C MET A 1 -2.73 36.56 63.52
N LYS A 2 -2.33 36.26 62.28
CA LYS A 2 -2.58 36.78 60.93
C LYS A 2 -2.31 35.58 59.99
N PHE A 3 -3.20 35.36 59.03
CA PHE A 3 -3.00 34.53 57.83
C PHE A 3 -2.10 35.25 56.83
N THR A 4 -1.18 34.55 56.13
CA THR A 4 -0.78 34.71 54.70
C THR A 4 0.39 33.76 54.37
N PHE A 5 0.16 32.73 53.55
CA PHE A 5 0.45 32.61 52.09
C PHE A 5 1.91 32.25 51.76
N TYR A 6 2.12 31.06 51.17
CA TYR A 6 2.75 30.87 49.85
C TYR A 6 2.56 29.41 49.40
N TRP A 7 1.59 29.20 48.50
CA TRP A 7 1.56 28.06 47.58
C TRP A 7 2.52 28.39 46.43
N LEU A 8 3.53 27.55 46.20
CA LEU A 8 4.28 27.54 44.95
C LEU A 8 3.98 26.20 44.25
N LEU A 9 3.09 26.30 43.26
CA LEU A 9 2.84 25.29 42.24
C LEU A 9 4.14 24.99 41.47
N PHE A 10 4.73 23.82 41.68
CA PHE A 10 5.54 23.17 40.66
C PHE A 10 4.60 22.28 39.84
N CYS A 11 3.97 22.85 38.82
CA CYS A 11 3.51 22.05 37.69
C CYS A 11 4.75 21.73 36.85
N PRO A 12 5.15 20.46 36.67
CA PRO A 12 6.05 20.14 35.59
C PRO A 12 5.26 20.37 34.31
N LEU A 13 5.65 21.39 33.54
CA LEU A 13 5.33 21.49 32.12
C LEU A 13 5.95 20.27 31.42
N TYR A 14 5.25 19.15 31.49
CA TYR A 14 5.38 18.12 30.47
C TYR A 14 4.84 18.78 29.20
N LEU A 15 5.75 19.26 28.35
CA LEU A 15 5.49 19.36 26.92
C LEU A 15 5.13 17.93 26.48
N PHE A 16 3.84 17.60 26.49
CA PHE A 16 3.33 16.40 25.85
C PHE A 16 3.79 16.47 24.40
N ALA A 17 4.73 15.61 24.01
CA ALA A 17 4.99 15.37 22.60
C ALA A 17 3.64 15.02 21.97
N GLN A 18 3.29 15.71 20.88
CA GLN A 18 2.06 15.38 20.15
C GLN A 18 2.09 13.88 19.79
N PRO A 19 0.99 13.14 19.97
CA PRO A 19 0.85 11.80 19.41
C PRO A 19 1.27 11.84 17.94
N VAL A 20 2.02 10.84 17.44
CA VAL A 20 2.44 10.80 16.02
C VAL A 20 1.23 10.87 15.06
N ALA A 21 0.04 10.48 15.52
CA ALA A 21 -1.22 10.67 14.83
C ALA A 21 -1.55 12.13 14.47
N ASP A 22 -1.06 13.11 15.25
CA ASP A 22 -1.25 14.56 15.05
C ASP A 22 -0.14 15.20 14.22
N GLN A 23 0.99 14.50 14.01
CA GLN A 23 2.10 15.03 13.24
C GLN A 23 1.68 15.16 11.77
N LYS A 24 1.70 16.39 11.27
CA LYS A 24 1.40 16.66 9.87
C LYS A 24 2.58 16.29 8.97
N PHE A 25 2.26 15.65 7.86
CA PHE A 25 3.15 15.42 6.73
C PHE A 25 2.51 16.03 5.48
N ILE A 26 3.31 16.21 4.43
CA ILE A 26 2.81 16.71 3.16
C ILE A 26 2.23 15.53 2.37
N GLN A 27 0.93 15.60 2.09
CA GLN A 27 0.26 14.71 1.15
C GLN A 27 0.11 15.41 -0.18
N GLU A 28 0.59 14.76 -1.24
CA GLU A 28 0.42 15.24 -2.60
C GLU A 28 -0.83 14.64 -3.24
N THR A 29 -1.51 15.43 -4.05
CA THR A 29 -2.67 15.03 -4.84
C THR A 29 -2.57 15.65 -6.24
N ALA A 30 -2.96 14.90 -7.26
CA ALA A 30 -3.00 15.40 -8.64
C ALA A 30 -4.43 15.77 -9.03
N THR A 31 -4.60 16.94 -9.64
CA THR A 31 -5.84 17.33 -10.34
C THR A 31 -5.53 17.51 -11.81
N ILE A 32 -6.27 16.82 -12.67
CA ILE A 32 -6.06 16.83 -14.10
C ILE A 32 -6.99 17.83 -14.77
N HIS A 33 -6.40 18.77 -15.51
CA HIS A 33 -7.09 19.78 -16.29
C HIS A 33 -7.02 19.42 -17.78
N ALA A 34 -8.19 19.26 -18.38
CA ALA A 34 -8.43 18.85 -19.76
C ALA A 34 -9.60 19.64 -20.37
N SER A 35 -10.07 19.22 -21.55
CA SER A 35 -11.11 19.91 -22.31
C SER A 35 -12.42 20.10 -21.53
N ALA A 36 -12.76 19.20 -20.61
CA ALA A 36 -13.93 19.30 -19.73
C ALA A 36 -13.95 20.59 -18.87
N GLN A 37 -12.79 21.12 -18.48
CA GLN A 37 -12.70 22.39 -17.73
C GLN A 37 -12.49 23.62 -18.64
N GLY A 38 -12.67 23.48 -19.95
CA GLY A 38 -12.47 24.55 -20.94
C GLY A 38 -11.02 24.74 -21.39
N LEU A 39 -10.10 23.84 -21.00
CA LEU A 39 -8.72 23.88 -21.49
C LEU A 39 -8.71 23.49 -22.98
N PRO A 40 -8.15 24.29 -23.89
CA PRO A 40 -7.99 23.89 -25.28
C PRO A 40 -7.22 22.56 -25.40
N GLU A 41 -7.48 21.77 -26.44
CA GLU A 41 -6.67 20.57 -26.68
C GLU A 41 -5.31 20.94 -27.30
N GLY A 42 -4.29 20.18 -26.91
CA GLY A 42 -2.97 20.23 -27.53
C GLY A 42 -1.82 20.45 -26.55
N LYS A 43 -0.64 20.66 -27.13
CA LYS A 43 0.61 20.79 -26.41
C LYS A 43 0.64 22.05 -25.56
N VAL A 44 0.83 21.88 -24.24
CA VAL A 44 1.09 22.98 -23.31
C VAL A 44 2.57 23.37 -23.40
N SER A 45 2.83 24.52 -23.99
CA SER A 45 4.19 25.00 -24.26
C SER A 45 4.81 25.80 -23.12
N ARG A 46 3.97 26.44 -22.29
CA ARG A 46 4.43 27.30 -21.20
C ARG A 46 3.34 27.44 -20.14
N ILE A 47 3.74 27.48 -18.87
CA ILE A 47 2.89 27.89 -17.75
C ILE A 47 3.57 29.04 -17.01
N THR A 48 2.80 30.07 -16.68
CA THR A 48 3.21 31.23 -15.87
C THR A 48 2.11 31.60 -14.89
N PHE A 49 2.31 32.63 -14.07
CA PHE A 49 1.30 33.10 -13.13
C PHE A 49 1.01 34.59 -13.32
N ILE A 50 -0.27 34.97 -13.20
CA ILE A 50 -0.71 36.36 -12.97
C ILE A 50 -1.28 36.40 -11.56
N GLY A 51 -0.54 37.00 -10.62
CA GLY A 51 -0.80 36.81 -9.19
C GLY A 51 -0.62 35.33 -8.82
N SER A 52 -1.63 34.71 -8.22
CA SER A 52 -1.67 33.26 -7.94
C SER A 52 -2.34 32.43 -9.04
N SER A 53 -2.92 33.07 -10.06
CA SER A 53 -3.71 32.39 -11.10
C SER A 53 -2.79 31.89 -12.23
N PRO A 54 -2.79 30.58 -12.55
CA PRO A 54 -1.96 30.03 -13.62
C PRO A 54 -2.48 30.46 -15.00
N VAL A 55 -1.54 30.77 -15.89
CA VAL A 55 -1.75 31.08 -17.31
C VAL A 55 -0.95 30.09 -18.14
N ALA A 56 -1.62 29.39 -19.05
CA ALA A 56 -1.03 28.39 -19.91
C ALA A 56 -1.09 28.82 -21.38
N ASP A 57 0.00 28.59 -22.10
CA ASP A 57 0.06 28.73 -23.56
C ASP A 57 -0.07 27.35 -24.22
N ILE A 58 -1.15 27.15 -24.94
CA ILE A 58 -1.55 25.87 -25.52
C ILE A 58 -1.98 26.05 -26.97
N ALA A 59 -1.34 25.31 -27.87
CA ALA A 59 -1.62 25.37 -29.32
C ALA A 59 -1.70 26.81 -29.89
N GLY A 60 -0.84 27.72 -29.42
CA GLY A 60 -0.80 29.13 -29.85
C GLY A 60 -1.85 30.05 -29.22
N LYS A 61 -2.66 29.55 -28.27
CA LYS A 61 -3.62 30.33 -27.48
C LYS A 61 -3.12 30.48 -26.05
N SER A 62 -3.45 31.60 -25.40
CA SER A 62 -3.22 31.78 -23.97
C SER A 62 -4.54 31.67 -23.22
N VAL A 63 -4.55 30.88 -22.14
CA VAL A 63 -5.71 30.68 -21.27
C VAL A 63 -5.30 30.82 -19.81
N ARG A 64 -6.21 31.31 -18.98
CA ARG A 64 -6.02 31.50 -17.53
C ARG A 64 -7.08 30.73 -16.76
N LEU A 65 -6.70 30.16 -15.63
CA LEU A 65 -7.65 29.52 -14.72
C LEU A 65 -8.38 30.57 -13.86
N ALA A 66 -9.69 30.65 -14.01
CA ALA A 66 -10.59 31.48 -13.20
C ALA A 66 -11.85 30.70 -12.85
N ASP A 67 -12.27 30.70 -11.58
CA ASP A 67 -13.46 29.99 -11.09
C ASP A 67 -13.50 28.51 -11.54
N SER A 68 -12.37 27.82 -11.41
CA SER A 68 -12.18 26.42 -11.82
C SER A 68 -12.41 26.13 -13.31
N ARG A 69 -12.40 27.16 -14.17
CA ARG A 69 -12.48 27.04 -15.63
C ARG A 69 -11.34 27.77 -16.32
N TRP A 70 -10.89 27.20 -17.43
CA TRP A 70 -9.92 27.83 -18.30
C TRP A 70 -10.63 28.78 -19.26
N ILE A 71 -10.26 30.06 -19.20
CA ILE A 71 -10.83 31.12 -20.04
C ILE A 71 -9.73 31.78 -20.86
N ALA A 72 -10.09 32.38 -21.99
CA ALA A 72 -9.15 33.11 -22.84
C ALA A 72 -8.43 34.21 -22.04
N ALA A 73 -7.12 34.32 -22.25
CA ALA A 73 -6.27 35.34 -21.64
C ALA A 73 -5.44 36.05 -22.72
N SER A 74 -5.05 37.29 -22.45
CA SER A 74 -4.03 37.96 -23.26
C SER A 74 -2.68 37.29 -23.02
N SER A 75 -1.99 36.89 -24.09
CA SER A 75 -0.64 36.34 -23.98
C SER A 75 0.27 37.37 -23.32
N ALA A 76 0.83 37.05 -22.15
CA ALA A 76 1.97 37.81 -21.66
C ALA A 76 3.12 37.57 -22.63
N LYS A 77 3.57 38.62 -23.33
CA LYS A 77 4.79 38.52 -24.15
C LYS A 77 5.91 38.03 -23.23
N PRO A 78 6.66 36.99 -23.62
CA PRO A 78 7.84 36.59 -22.87
C PRO A 78 8.72 37.81 -22.65
N ALA A 79 9.31 37.94 -21.46
CA ALA A 79 10.43 38.84 -21.30
C ALA A 79 11.47 38.47 -22.37
N ALA A 80 12.01 39.47 -23.06
CA ALA A 80 13.04 39.23 -24.06
C ALA A 80 14.19 38.49 -23.38
N ALA A 81 14.61 37.35 -23.96
CA ALA A 81 15.75 36.63 -23.45
C ALA A 81 16.98 37.56 -23.48
N PRO A 82 17.87 37.48 -22.47
CA PRO A 82 19.13 38.20 -22.53
C PRO A 82 19.88 37.84 -23.82
N ALA A 83 20.54 38.82 -24.44
CA ALA A 83 21.40 38.55 -25.58
C ALA A 83 22.64 37.77 -25.11
N PHE A 84 22.75 36.52 -25.51
CA PHE A 84 23.91 35.67 -25.22
C PHE A 84 24.94 35.72 -26.35
N PRO A 85 26.24 35.45 -26.07
CA PRO A 85 27.25 35.34 -27.10
C PRO A 85 26.93 34.17 -28.04
N ASN A 86 27.29 34.30 -29.32
CA ASN A 86 27.36 33.14 -30.18
C ASN A 86 28.49 32.22 -29.69
N ILE A 87 28.16 30.97 -29.35
CA ILE A 87 29.14 29.95 -28.98
C ILE A 87 29.36 29.09 -30.23
N PRO A 88 30.57 29.11 -30.84
CA PRO A 88 30.79 28.44 -32.11
C PRO A 88 30.47 26.94 -32.07
N GLY A 89 29.66 26.47 -33.03
CA GLY A 89 29.38 25.05 -33.22
C GLY A 89 28.32 24.44 -32.28
N THR A 90 27.63 25.26 -31.48
CA THR A 90 26.66 24.77 -30.49
C THR A 90 25.44 25.70 -30.39
N LYS A 91 24.32 25.16 -29.91
CA LYS A 91 23.06 25.90 -29.71
C LYS A 91 22.70 25.94 -28.24
N ILE A 92 22.32 27.13 -27.76
CA ILE A 92 21.76 27.31 -26.42
C ILE A 92 20.34 26.73 -26.40
N LEU A 93 20.12 25.75 -25.53
CA LEU A 93 18.84 25.06 -25.31
C LEU A 93 18.11 25.61 -24.08
N SER A 94 18.87 25.98 -23.04
CA SER A 94 18.33 26.48 -21.77
C SER A 94 19.30 27.46 -21.12
N PHE A 95 18.80 28.30 -20.20
CA PHE A 95 19.64 29.18 -19.40
C PHE A 95 19.00 29.49 -18.05
N THR A 96 19.84 29.79 -17.04
CA THR A 96 19.43 30.32 -15.74
C THR A 96 20.44 31.34 -15.24
N SER A 97 20.00 32.32 -14.46
CA SER A 97 20.91 33.21 -13.73
C SER A 97 21.74 32.40 -12.74
N PHE A 98 23.05 32.57 -12.73
CA PHE A 98 23.94 31.85 -11.82
C PHE A 98 25.11 32.74 -11.41
N GLN A 99 25.32 32.89 -10.10
CA GLN A 99 26.30 33.82 -9.53
C GLN A 99 26.14 35.24 -10.11
N ASP A 100 27.19 35.82 -10.67
CA ASP A 100 27.20 37.15 -11.29
C ASP A 100 26.97 37.11 -12.82
N GLY A 101 26.47 35.98 -13.34
CA GLY A 101 26.21 35.76 -14.75
C GLY A 101 25.11 34.73 -15.01
N TYR A 102 25.36 33.83 -15.96
CA TYR A 102 24.40 32.84 -16.44
C TYR A 102 25.07 31.48 -16.61
N ALA A 103 24.32 30.43 -16.29
CA ALA A 103 24.59 29.08 -16.76
C ALA A 103 23.81 28.87 -18.07
N LEU A 104 24.50 28.44 -19.11
CA LEU A 104 23.97 28.21 -20.46
C LEU A 104 24.07 26.72 -20.78
N GLY A 105 22.91 26.08 -20.93
CA GLY A 105 22.81 24.69 -21.32
C GLY A 105 22.70 24.60 -22.83
N CYS A 106 23.58 23.84 -23.45
CA CYS A 106 23.72 23.76 -24.89
C CYS A 106 23.64 22.30 -25.39
N ASP A 107 23.49 22.13 -26.72
CA ASP A 107 23.48 20.79 -27.35
C ASP A 107 24.81 20.03 -27.11
N ASP A 108 25.92 20.75 -27.02
CA ASP A 108 27.25 20.17 -26.80
C ASP A 108 27.78 20.28 -25.35
N GLY A 109 27.07 20.90 -24.40
CA GLY A 109 27.50 20.93 -23.00
C GLY A 109 26.97 22.10 -22.17
N LEU A 110 27.57 22.29 -20.99
CA LEU A 110 27.27 23.37 -20.06
C LEU A 110 28.34 24.45 -20.14
N TYR A 111 27.93 25.72 -20.21
CA TYR A 111 28.83 26.88 -20.19
C TYR A 111 28.44 27.85 -19.09
N LEU A 112 29.43 28.45 -18.44
CA LEU A 112 29.24 29.60 -17.56
C LEU A 112 29.64 30.87 -18.30
N TYR A 113 28.77 31.88 -18.24
CA TYR A 113 28.94 33.13 -18.94
C TYR A 113 28.70 34.32 -18.02
N LYS A 114 29.63 35.27 -18.00
CA LYS A 114 29.45 36.57 -17.36
C LYS A 114 29.47 37.64 -18.45
N ALA A 115 28.63 38.67 -18.30
CA ALA A 115 28.61 39.78 -19.25
C ALA A 115 30.03 40.36 -19.45
N GLY A 116 30.49 40.42 -20.70
CA GLY A 116 31.83 40.89 -21.07
C GLY A 116 32.95 39.84 -21.04
N SER A 117 32.68 38.59 -20.65
CA SER A 117 33.67 37.49 -20.70
C SER A 117 33.38 36.50 -21.85
N LYS A 118 34.33 35.59 -22.13
CA LYS A 118 34.06 34.44 -23.01
C LYS A 118 33.32 33.36 -22.21
N PRO A 119 32.28 32.71 -22.76
CA PRO A 119 31.68 31.53 -22.15
C PRO A 119 32.73 30.44 -21.89
N VAL A 120 32.73 29.86 -20.69
CA VAL A 120 33.66 28.81 -20.28
C VAL A 120 32.89 27.51 -20.15
N ARG A 121 33.31 26.48 -20.88
CA ARG A 121 32.72 25.14 -20.78
C ARG A 121 33.05 24.50 -19.44
N VAL A 122 32.06 23.86 -18.83
CA VAL A 122 32.19 23.16 -17.55
C VAL A 122 32.02 21.66 -17.74
N PHE A 123 32.87 20.89 -17.06
CA PHE A 123 32.83 19.43 -16.99
C PHE A 123 32.53 19.04 -15.54
N PRO A 124 31.28 18.65 -15.20
CA PRO A 124 30.96 18.20 -13.85
C PRO A 124 31.77 16.97 -13.46
N GLU A 125 32.37 16.99 -12.27
CA GLU A 125 33.15 15.86 -11.77
C GLU A 125 33.08 15.73 -10.25
N ASN A 126 33.08 14.49 -9.78
CA ASN A 126 33.25 14.13 -8.37
C ASN A 126 34.09 12.85 -8.27
N GLU A 127 34.18 12.27 -7.07
CA GLU A 127 34.99 11.06 -6.82
C GLU A 127 34.57 9.84 -7.66
N LYS A 128 33.30 9.77 -8.10
CA LYS A 128 32.74 8.61 -8.83
C LYS A 128 32.63 8.85 -10.33
N TYR A 129 32.38 10.08 -10.74
CA TYR A 129 31.95 10.40 -12.09
C TYR A 129 32.67 11.64 -12.63
N SER A 130 32.95 11.63 -13.94
CA SER A 130 33.37 12.80 -14.71
C SER A 130 32.51 12.87 -15.97
N TRP A 131 31.80 13.97 -16.15
CA TRP A 131 30.76 14.11 -17.17
C TRP A 131 31.18 15.07 -18.29
N SER A 132 31.00 14.62 -19.53
CA SER A 132 31.08 15.45 -20.72
C SER A 132 29.69 15.61 -21.32
N LEU A 133 28.93 16.53 -20.72
CA LEU A 133 27.51 16.70 -20.97
C LEU A 133 27.18 16.95 -22.43
N ARG A 134 25.98 16.53 -22.83
CA ARG A 134 25.30 16.84 -24.10
C ARG A 134 23.83 17.13 -23.85
N ASN A 135 23.19 17.88 -24.73
CA ASN A 135 21.77 18.20 -24.70
C ASN A 135 21.29 18.72 -23.33
N VAL A 136 21.94 19.76 -22.83
CA VAL A 136 21.62 20.34 -21.51
C VAL A 136 20.37 21.23 -21.62
N GLY A 137 19.20 20.60 -21.58
CA GLY A 137 17.89 21.25 -21.70
C GLY A 137 17.23 21.66 -20.38
N ALA A 138 17.71 21.14 -19.24
CA ALA A 138 17.12 21.38 -17.93
C ALA A 138 18.13 22.01 -16.98
N LEU A 139 17.92 23.29 -16.65
CA LEU A 139 18.77 24.07 -15.75
C LEU A 139 17.91 24.89 -14.80
N VAL A 140 18.32 24.93 -13.53
CA VAL A 140 17.72 25.83 -12.54
C VAL A 140 18.72 26.16 -11.45
N THR A 141 18.63 27.36 -10.89
CA THR A 141 19.43 27.77 -9.74
C THR A 141 18.56 27.78 -8.50
N ASP A 142 19.02 27.12 -7.43
CA ASP A 142 18.31 27.06 -6.16
C ASP A 142 18.45 28.36 -5.35
N ALA A 143 17.62 28.50 -4.32
CA ALA A 143 17.62 29.69 -3.46
C ALA A 143 18.93 29.90 -2.66
N LYS A 144 19.80 28.89 -2.58
CA LYS A 144 21.12 28.96 -1.93
C LYS A 144 22.24 29.27 -2.94
N GLY A 145 21.90 29.49 -4.21
CA GLY A 145 22.84 29.76 -5.28
C GLY A 145 23.49 28.51 -5.89
N GLY A 146 22.98 27.32 -5.59
CA GLY A 146 23.39 26.07 -6.21
C GLY A 146 22.83 25.92 -7.62
N LEU A 147 23.63 25.45 -8.58
CA LEU A 147 23.19 25.17 -9.94
C LEU A 147 22.80 23.69 -10.07
N TRP A 148 21.54 23.44 -10.41
CA TRP A 148 21.00 22.13 -10.71
C TRP A 148 20.90 21.93 -12.21
N ILE A 149 21.34 20.77 -12.67
CA ILE A 149 21.38 20.38 -14.07
C ILE A 149 20.75 19.01 -14.25
N GLY A 150 19.94 18.86 -15.29
CA GLY A 150 19.46 17.58 -15.80
C GLY A 150 20.08 17.32 -17.18
N ALA A 151 20.75 16.17 -17.32
CA ALA A 151 21.39 15.75 -18.57
C ALA A 151 21.29 14.23 -18.75
N LYS A 152 21.73 13.71 -19.90
CA LYS A 152 21.68 12.26 -20.19
C LYS A 152 22.42 11.42 -19.14
N GLU A 153 23.49 11.96 -18.56
CA GLU A 153 24.27 11.28 -17.52
C GLU A 153 23.50 11.16 -16.19
N GLY A 154 22.54 12.06 -15.92
CA GLY A 154 21.76 12.10 -14.70
C GLY A 154 21.51 13.53 -14.20
N ILE A 155 21.41 13.68 -12.87
CA ILE A 155 21.19 14.97 -12.20
C ILE A 155 22.50 15.44 -11.55
N GLY A 156 22.88 16.68 -11.77
CA GLY A 156 24.04 17.31 -11.13
C GLY A 156 23.64 18.52 -10.30
N CYS A 157 24.31 18.72 -9.16
CA CYS A 157 24.18 19.91 -8.33
C CYS A 157 25.57 20.49 -8.05
N LEU A 158 25.85 21.69 -8.56
CA LEU A 158 27.04 22.46 -8.22
C LEU A 158 26.71 23.41 -7.06
N ASN A 159 27.30 23.16 -5.89
CA ASN A 159 27.16 24.02 -4.73
C ASN A 159 28.53 24.28 -4.09
N ALA A 160 28.81 25.54 -3.78
CA ALA A 160 30.09 25.99 -3.22
C ALA A 160 31.33 25.44 -3.96
N GLY A 161 31.26 25.40 -5.30
CA GLY A 161 32.34 24.91 -6.16
C GLY A 161 32.51 23.38 -6.21
N LYS A 162 31.64 22.61 -5.54
CA LYS A 162 31.68 21.15 -5.54
C LYS A 162 30.46 20.57 -6.24
N TRP A 163 30.69 19.53 -7.05
CA TRP A 163 29.63 18.79 -7.71
C TRP A 163 29.16 17.61 -6.86
N LYS A 164 27.84 17.49 -6.73
CA LYS A 164 27.16 16.22 -6.47
C LYS A 164 26.55 15.75 -7.77
N LEU A 165 26.75 14.46 -8.10
CA LEU A 165 26.33 13.87 -9.36
C LEU A 165 25.58 12.58 -9.05
N PHE A 166 24.38 12.45 -9.62
CA PHE A 166 23.42 11.39 -9.33
C PHE A 166 23.02 10.69 -10.62
N THR A 167 23.15 9.37 -10.63
CA THR A 167 22.72 8.48 -11.73
C THR A 167 21.61 7.55 -11.23
N GLY A 168 21.23 6.54 -12.03
CA GLY A 168 20.35 5.47 -11.55
C GLY A 168 20.87 4.77 -10.29
N ASN A 169 22.20 4.65 -10.13
CA ASN A 169 22.83 4.08 -8.93
C ASN A 169 22.60 4.91 -7.67
N GLU A 170 22.31 6.21 -7.81
CA GLU A 170 21.98 7.11 -6.72
C GLU A 170 20.47 7.39 -6.60
N GLY A 171 19.64 6.71 -7.40
CA GLY A 171 18.18 6.81 -7.30
C GLY A 171 17.50 7.66 -8.37
N VAL A 172 18.21 8.16 -9.38
CA VAL A 172 17.58 8.91 -10.48
C VAL A 172 16.78 7.94 -11.36
N PRO A 173 15.45 8.06 -11.45
CA PRO A 173 14.62 7.07 -12.14
C PRO A 173 14.68 7.20 -13.67
N TYR A 174 14.95 8.40 -14.19
CA TYR A 174 14.93 8.68 -15.61
C TYR A 174 15.85 9.85 -15.97
N ASN A 175 16.45 9.85 -17.16
CA ASN A 175 17.54 10.76 -17.53
C ASN A 175 17.33 11.55 -18.84
N LYS A 176 16.10 11.57 -19.38
CA LYS A 176 15.78 12.39 -20.55
C LYS A 176 14.99 13.63 -20.15
N PHE A 177 15.72 14.65 -19.73
CA PHE A 177 15.17 15.89 -19.18
C PHE A 177 14.69 16.86 -20.25
N THR A 178 13.60 17.58 -19.98
CA THR A 178 12.99 18.56 -20.89
C THR A 178 12.97 19.98 -20.31
N CYS A 179 12.80 20.12 -18.99
CA CYS A 179 12.80 21.41 -18.30
C CYS A 179 13.11 21.23 -16.80
N ALA A 180 13.34 22.33 -16.09
CA ALA A 180 13.48 22.34 -14.64
C ALA A 180 12.80 23.58 -14.03
N ALA A 181 12.32 23.45 -12.80
CA ALA A 181 11.70 24.53 -12.04
C ALA A 181 12.09 24.47 -10.56
N LEU A 182 12.23 25.64 -9.94
CA LEU A 182 12.48 25.79 -8.52
C LEU A 182 11.14 25.84 -7.78
N GLY A 183 10.97 24.96 -6.79
CA GLY A 183 9.91 25.06 -5.80
C GLY A 183 10.38 25.74 -4.52
N PRO A 184 9.46 25.98 -3.57
CA PRO A 184 9.81 26.49 -2.24
C PRO A 184 10.73 25.52 -1.49
N ASP A 185 11.41 26.03 -0.46
CA ASP A 185 12.27 25.27 0.46
C ASP A 185 13.43 24.49 -0.19
N GLY A 186 13.81 24.87 -1.42
CA GLY A 186 14.89 24.23 -2.17
C GLY A 186 14.50 22.92 -2.85
N VAL A 187 13.20 22.64 -2.96
CA VAL A 187 12.68 21.54 -3.80
C VAL A 187 12.93 21.88 -5.27
N ILE A 188 13.46 20.92 -6.02
CA ILE A 188 13.69 21.08 -7.46
C ILE A 188 12.80 20.11 -8.23
N TRP A 189 12.13 20.61 -9.27
CA TRP A 189 11.34 19.81 -10.18
C TRP A 189 12.04 19.68 -11.52
N PHE A 190 12.17 18.46 -12.02
CA PHE A 190 12.65 18.18 -13.35
C PHE A 190 11.54 17.57 -14.20
N GLY A 191 11.23 18.21 -15.32
CA GLY A 191 10.39 17.62 -16.37
C GLY A 191 11.22 16.68 -17.24
N THR A 192 10.60 15.60 -17.69
CA THR A 192 11.27 14.60 -18.54
C THR A 192 10.37 14.15 -19.70
N GLU A 193 10.91 13.36 -20.63
CA GLU A 193 10.09 12.70 -21.66
C GLU A 193 9.09 11.68 -21.09
N ARG A 194 9.27 11.25 -19.82
CA ARG A 194 8.37 10.33 -19.13
C ARG A 194 8.23 10.74 -17.67
N GLY A 195 7.29 11.62 -17.34
CA GLY A 195 7.00 12.04 -15.98
C GLY A 195 7.85 13.20 -15.46
N VAL A 196 7.64 13.53 -14.19
CA VAL A 196 8.42 14.53 -13.45
C VAL A 196 9.17 13.90 -12.28
N ILE A 197 10.35 14.44 -11.99
CA ILE A 197 11.19 14.06 -10.85
C ILE A 197 11.25 15.24 -9.89
N GLU A 198 10.71 15.06 -8.68
CA GLU A 198 10.91 15.97 -7.54
C GLU A 198 12.21 15.59 -6.82
N VAL A 199 13.06 16.56 -6.52
CA VAL A 199 14.30 16.39 -5.76
C VAL A 199 14.21 17.16 -4.46
N GLU A 200 14.31 16.44 -3.34
CA GLU A 200 14.34 17.01 -2.00
C GLU A 200 15.43 16.30 -1.17
N LYS A 201 16.43 17.04 -0.67
CA LYS A 201 17.53 16.49 0.17
C LYS A 201 18.21 15.26 -0.43
N ASP A 202 18.57 15.33 -1.70
CA ASP A 202 19.20 14.24 -2.47
C ASP A 202 18.30 12.99 -2.62
N GLN A 203 17.00 13.09 -2.34
CA GLN A 203 15.99 12.05 -2.61
C GLN A 203 15.21 12.40 -3.87
N PHE A 204 14.91 11.38 -4.68
CA PHE A 204 14.17 11.50 -5.93
C PHE A 204 12.79 10.90 -5.75
N ARG A 205 11.74 11.67 -6.02
CA ARG A 205 10.37 11.17 -6.09
C ARG A 205 9.83 11.32 -7.50
N TYR A 206 9.20 10.27 -8.01
CA TYR A 206 8.83 10.17 -9.41
C TYR A 206 7.31 10.19 -9.60
N ARG A 207 6.80 11.17 -10.35
CA ARG A 207 5.38 11.26 -10.69
C ARG A 207 5.20 11.05 -12.19
N PHE A 208 4.57 9.96 -12.57
CA PHE A 208 4.29 9.59 -13.96
C PHE A 208 2.99 8.76 -14.04
N SER A 209 2.57 8.41 -15.25
CA SER A 209 1.30 7.73 -15.54
C SER A 209 0.07 8.57 -15.17
N ARG A 210 -1.11 8.06 -15.53
CA ARG A 210 -2.42 8.70 -15.38
C ARG A 210 -2.81 9.01 -13.94
N ARG A 211 -2.17 8.39 -12.95
CA ARG A 211 -2.28 8.77 -11.53
C ARG A 211 -1.84 10.20 -11.30
N TRP A 212 -0.77 10.63 -11.97
CA TRP A 212 -0.15 11.92 -11.73
C TRP A 212 -0.29 12.91 -12.89
N LEU A 213 -0.30 12.43 -14.14
CA LEU A 213 -0.22 13.28 -15.33
C LEU A 213 -1.24 12.85 -16.41
N PRO A 214 -1.80 13.78 -17.21
CA PRO A 214 -2.64 13.40 -18.36
C PRO A 214 -1.84 12.80 -19.53
N ASP A 215 -0.53 13.07 -19.58
CA ASP A 215 0.42 12.49 -20.51
C ASP A 215 1.82 12.52 -19.88
N ASP A 216 2.65 11.54 -20.21
CA ASP A 216 3.97 11.40 -19.61
C ASP A 216 5.01 12.38 -20.19
N HIS A 217 4.80 12.94 -21.39
CA HIS A 217 5.75 13.88 -21.98
C HIS A 217 5.59 15.28 -21.36
N VAL A 218 6.55 15.69 -20.54
CA VAL A 218 6.50 16.98 -19.83
C VAL A 218 7.18 18.06 -20.64
N ASN A 219 6.48 19.17 -20.88
CA ASN A 219 6.96 20.29 -21.68
C ASN A 219 7.39 21.49 -20.83
N THR A 220 6.71 21.73 -19.72
CA THR A 220 6.94 22.90 -18.88
C THR A 220 6.45 22.64 -17.46
N ILE A 221 7.12 23.26 -16.48
CA ILE A 221 6.74 23.20 -15.07
C ILE A 221 6.74 24.63 -14.53
N ALA A 222 5.70 24.98 -13.78
CA ALA A 222 5.65 26.20 -13.00
C ALA A 222 5.21 25.87 -11.56
N VAL A 223 5.97 26.32 -10.58
CA VAL A 223 5.68 26.05 -9.17
C VAL A 223 5.23 27.33 -8.48
N GLN A 224 4.13 27.25 -7.74
CA GLN A 224 3.65 28.36 -6.93
C GLN A 224 4.57 28.57 -5.71
N ALA A 225 5.03 29.82 -5.52
CA ALA A 225 6.01 30.13 -4.48
C ALA A 225 5.44 30.08 -3.05
N ASP A 226 4.13 30.29 -2.88
CA ASP A 226 3.45 30.38 -1.59
C ASP A 226 3.10 29.01 -0.98
N ASN A 227 2.64 28.07 -1.81
CA ASN A 227 2.14 26.77 -1.36
C ASN A 227 2.89 25.57 -1.99
N GLY A 228 3.79 25.80 -2.95
CA GLY A 228 4.56 24.75 -3.62
C GLY A 228 3.78 23.88 -4.60
N THR A 229 2.55 24.27 -4.97
CA THR A 229 1.75 23.56 -5.98
C THR A 229 2.47 23.61 -7.33
N ALA A 230 2.73 22.44 -7.91
CA ALA A 230 3.39 22.32 -9.19
C ALA A 230 2.35 22.17 -10.31
N TRP A 231 2.45 23.03 -11.31
CA TRP A 231 1.64 23.00 -12.52
C TRP A 231 2.49 22.44 -13.67
N ILE A 232 2.11 21.27 -14.16
CA ILE A 232 2.86 20.49 -15.13
C ILE A 232 2.13 20.52 -16.47
N GLY A 233 2.73 21.12 -17.49
CA GLY A 233 2.18 21.13 -18.84
C GLY A 233 2.71 19.95 -19.66
N THR A 234 1.81 19.19 -20.28
CA THR A 234 2.12 17.99 -21.07
C THR A 234 1.59 18.14 -22.51
N ASP A 235 1.71 17.08 -23.31
CA ASP A 235 1.15 17.06 -24.66
C ASP A 235 -0.39 16.91 -24.68
N LYS A 236 -1.02 16.49 -23.58
CA LYS A 236 -2.47 16.24 -23.48
C LYS A 236 -3.18 17.01 -22.36
N GLY A 237 -2.55 18.03 -21.79
CA GLY A 237 -3.20 18.89 -20.79
C GLY A 237 -2.28 19.32 -19.67
N ILE A 238 -2.87 19.67 -18.53
CA ILE A 238 -2.14 20.18 -17.37
C ILE A 238 -2.44 19.32 -16.15
N SER A 239 -1.41 18.94 -15.40
CA SER A 239 -1.57 18.41 -14.04
C SER A 239 -1.27 19.48 -13.02
N GLN A 240 -2.11 19.59 -12.00
CA GLN A 240 -1.89 20.38 -10.80
C GLN A 240 -1.57 19.45 -9.64
N ILE A 241 -0.31 19.40 -9.22
CA ILE A 241 0.15 18.61 -8.07
C ILE A 241 0.14 19.51 -6.84
N SER A 242 -0.88 19.35 -6.00
CA SER A 242 -1.10 20.17 -4.80
C SER A 242 -0.48 19.50 -3.57
N ARG A 243 0.10 20.30 -2.68
CA ARG A 243 0.77 19.85 -1.46
C ARG A 243 -0.06 20.25 -0.24
N THR A 244 -0.67 19.27 0.43
CA THR A 244 -1.58 19.52 1.55
C THR A 244 -1.01 18.94 2.84
N PRO A 245 -0.76 19.76 3.88
CA PRO A 245 -0.42 19.25 5.20
C PRO A 245 -1.60 18.47 5.79
N ILE A 246 -1.40 17.18 6.09
CA ILE A 246 -2.40 16.29 6.66
C ILE A 246 -1.77 15.43 7.76
N SER A 247 -2.54 15.05 8.78
CA SER A 247 -2.13 14.05 9.77
C SER A 247 -2.63 12.63 9.40
N LEU A 248 -2.07 11.59 10.02
CA LEU A 248 -2.55 10.21 9.77
C LEU A 248 -4.01 10.04 10.19
N GLU A 249 -4.43 10.70 11.27
CA GLU A 249 -5.82 10.68 11.74
C GLU A 249 -6.76 11.36 10.73
N GLN A 250 -6.39 12.53 10.21
CA GLN A 250 -7.18 13.21 9.18
C GLN A 250 -7.32 12.35 7.92
N LYS A 251 -6.25 11.65 7.53
CA LYS A 251 -6.25 10.70 6.42
C LYS A 251 -7.15 9.49 6.70
N ALA A 252 -7.12 8.96 7.92
CA ALA A 252 -8.02 7.89 8.35
C ALA A 252 -9.49 8.32 8.30
N ALA A 253 -9.80 9.56 8.68
CA ALA A 253 -11.16 10.09 8.58
C ALA A 253 -11.63 10.19 7.13
N LEU A 254 -10.77 10.62 6.19
CA LEU A 254 -11.08 10.65 4.76
C LEU A 254 -11.37 9.25 4.20
N PHE A 255 -10.54 8.26 4.54
CA PHE A 255 -10.74 6.88 4.08
C PHE A 255 -11.95 6.20 4.73
N THR A 256 -12.23 6.48 6.01
CA THR A 256 -13.47 6.02 6.65
C THR A 256 -14.67 6.57 5.89
N LYS A 257 -14.68 7.87 5.59
CA LYS A 257 -15.74 8.50 4.80
C LYS A 257 -15.87 7.90 3.41
N GLN A 258 -14.76 7.67 2.69
CA GLN A 258 -14.77 7.01 1.38
C GLN A 258 -15.43 5.64 1.45
N VAL A 259 -15.02 4.79 2.40
CA VAL A 259 -15.59 3.44 2.54
C VAL A 259 -17.09 3.53 2.78
N GLU A 260 -17.53 4.41 3.68
CA GLU A 260 -18.95 4.56 4.01
C GLU A 260 -19.80 5.13 2.88
N GLU A 261 -19.27 6.05 2.07
CA GLU A 261 -20.03 6.69 0.99
C GLU A 261 -20.06 5.86 -0.30
N ARG A 262 -18.99 5.12 -0.60
CA ARG A 262 -18.80 4.51 -1.93
C ARG A 262 -18.53 3.01 -1.92
N HIS A 263 -18.26 2.41 -0.77
CA HIS A 263 -17.93 0.98 -0.68
C HIS A 263 -18.85 0.19 0.26
N ASN A 264 -19.80 0.83 0.95
CA ASN A 264 -20.67 0.14 1.89
C ASN A 264 -21.97 -0.34 1.22
N ARG A 265 -22.03 -1.65 0.94
CA ARG A 265 -23.20 -2.32 0.37
C ARG A 265 -23.89 -3.15 1.44
N MET A 266 -24.92 -2.59 2.08
CA MET A 266 -25.71 -3.28 3.12
C MET A 266 -24.88 -3.76 4.33
N GLY A 267 -23.78 -3.06 4.64
CA GLY A 267 -22.84 -3.44 5.70
C GLY A 267 -21.62 -4.21 5.19
N PHE A 268 -21.61 -4.68 3.94
CA PHE A 268 -20.44 -5.28 3.29
C PHE A 268 -19.55 -4.21 2.68
N VAL A 269 -18.24 -4.33 2.88
CA VAL A 269 -17.25 -3.54 2.14
C VAL A 269 -17.09 -4.17 0.76
N ALA A 270 -17.48 -3.43 -0.26
CA ALA A 270 -17.60 -3.87 -1.64
C ALA A 270 -16.75 -3.01 -2.58
N GLN A 271 -16.53 -3.51 -3.80
CA GLN A 271 -15.89 -2.75 -4.86
C GLN A 271 -16.79 -1.60 -5.32
N SER A 272 -16.17 -0.50 -5.74
CA SER A 272 -16.83 0.65 -6.33
C SER A 272 -16.41 0.77 -7.79
N HIS A 273 -17.40 0.78 -8.69
CA HIS A 273 -17.20 0.88 -10.12
C HIS A 273 -17.74 2.22 -10.64
N MET A 274 -16.94 2.98 -11.37
CA MET A 274 -17.31 4.24 -12.00
C MET A 274 -17.79 3.97 -13.43
N THR A 275 -18.94 4.53 -13.82
CA THR A 275 -19.42 4.42 -15.21
C THR A 275 -18.68 5.35 -16.18
N GLU A 276 -17.97 6.34 -15.65
CA GLU A 276 -17.08 7.22 -16.41
C GLU A 276 -15.65 7.13 -15.86
N GLN A 277 -14.69 6.88 -16.75
CA GLN A 277 -13.28 6.71 -16.40
C GLN A 277 -12.75 7.89 -15.56
N PHE A 278 -12.16 7.56 -14.40
CA PHE A 278 -11.60 8.50 -13.41
C PHE A 278 -12.61 9.47 -12.76
N ASN A 279 -13.92 9.25 -12.90
CA ASN A 279 -14.94 10.13 -12.34
C ASN A 279 -15.68 9.48 -11.17
N ILE A 280 -15.17 9.70 -9.96
CA ILE A 280 -15.74 9.18 -8.69
C ILE A 280 -17.19 9.62 -8.42
N ALA A 281 -17.69 10.66 -9.10
CA ALA A 281 -19.09 11.09 -8.96
C ALA A 281 -20.05 10.10 -9.65
N THR A 282 -19.53 9.21 -10.49
CA THR A 282 -20.30 8.17 -11.21
C THR A 282 -20.15 6.78 -10.58
N SER A 283 -19.56 6.72 -9.38
CA SER A 283 -19.37 5.47 -8.64
C SER A 283 -20.69 4.78 -8.32
N GLN A 284 -20.70 3.47 -8.54
CA GLN A 284 -21.78 2.54 -8.25
C GLN A 284 -21.21 1.35 -7.50
N LEU A 285 -21.94 0.89 -6.49
CA LEU A 285 -21.54 -0.30 -5.73
C LEU A 285 -21.58 -1.52 -6.66
N ALA A 286 -20.46 -2.23 -6.73
CA ALA A 286 -20.32 -3.48 -7.46
C ALA A 286 -20.29 -4.68 -6.50
N ILE A 287 -20.28 -5.88 -7.07
CA ILE A 287 -19.94 -7.10 -6.34
C ILE A 287 -18.45 -7.39 -6.53
N SER A 288 -17.75 -7.81 -5.48
CA SER A 288 -16.39 -8.34 -5.61
C SER A 288 -16.38 -9.86 -5.54
N ASP A 289 -15.20 -10.48 -5.71
CA ASP A 289 -15.06 -11.91 -5.45
C ASP A 289 -15.13 -12.24 -3.95
N ASN A 290 -14.76 -11.30 -3.06
CA ASN A 290 -14.52 -11.55 -1.63
C ASN A 290 -15.01 -10.42 -0.71
N ASP A 291 -16.31 -10.11 -0.73
CA ASP A 291 -16.83 -9.02 0.12
C ASP A 291 -16.63 -9.34 1.62
N GLY A 292 -16.68 -10.61 2.03
CA GLY A 292 -16.52 -11.02 3.44
C GLY A 292 -15.13 -10.73 4.01
N MET A 293 -14.08 -10.97 3.23
CA MET A 293 -12.69 -10.75 3.62
C MET A 293 -12.45 -9.27 3.85
N TYR A 294 -12.80 -8.40 2.90
CA TYR A 294 -12.61 -6.95 3.05
C TYR A 294 -13.50 -6.38 4.15
N THR A 295 -14.73 -6.89 4.32
CA THR A 295 -15.60 -6.52 5.45
C THR A 295 -14.97 -6.88 6.78
N SER A 296 -14.30 -8.03 6.86
CA SER A 296 -13.61 -8.49 8.07
C SER A 296 -12.36 -7.64 8.35
N MET A 297 -11.59 -7.29 7.33
CA MET A 297 -10.45 -6.39 7.46
C MET A 297 -10.87 -5.00 7.94
N TYR A 298 -11.98 -4.46 7.40
CA TYR A 298 -12.54 -3.19 7.83
C TYR A 298 -13.07 -3.28 9.27
N GLY A 299 -13.79 -4.35 9.59
CA GLY A 299 -14.23 -4.65 10.95
C GLY A 299 -13.07 -4.69 11.95
N ALA A 300 -11.97 -5.36 11.59
CA ALA A 300 -10.76 -5.41 12.39
C ALA A 300 -10.12 -4.02 12.56
N ALA A 301 -10.09 -3.21 11.50
CA ALA A 301 -9.61 -1.82 11.58
C ALA A 301 -10.41 -1.02 12.60
N GLN A 302 -11.74 -1.12 12.56
CA GLN A 302 -12.61 -0.41 13.50
C GLN A 302 -12.55 -1.00 14.92
N ALA A 303 -12.31 -2.31 15.07
CA ALA A 303 -12.05 -2.92 16.37
C ALA A 303 -10.78 -2.40 17.02
N PHE A 304 -9.68 -2.29 16.26
CA PHE A 304 -8.44 -1.67 16.75
C PHE A 304 -8.62 -0.16 17.03
N ARG A 305 -9.34 0.57 16.17
CA ARG A 305 -9.70 1.98 16.42
C ARG A 305 -10.43 2.11 17.74
N TYR A 306 -11.47 1.30 17.98
CA TYR A 306 -12.22 1.32 19.22
C TYR A 306 -11.34 1.01 20.43
N ALA A 307 -10.49 -0.01 20.32
CA ALA A 307 -9.59 -0.40 21.41
C ALA A 307 -8.55 0.69 21.74
N ALA A 308 -8.03 1.39 20.73
CA ALA A 308 -7.04 2.44 20.91
C ALA A 308 -7.62 3.78 21.38
N THR A 309 -8.87 4.10 21.00
CA THR A 309 -9.44 5.45 21.17
C THR A 309 -10.67 5.51 22.09
N GLY A 310 -11.37 4.39 22.28
CA GLY A 310 -12.68 4.35 22.94
C GLY A 310 -13.83 4.94 22.12
N ASP A 311 -13.62 5.24 20.83
CA ASP A 311 -14.60 5.91 19.96
C ASP A 311 -15.88 5.06 19.74
N PRO A 312 -17.07 5.54 20.14
CA PRO A 312 -18.32 4.81 19.97
C PRO A 312 -18.71 4.59 18.50
N GLU A 313 -18.30 5.46 17.57
CA GLU A 313 -18.52 5.26 16.13
C GLU A 313 -17.73 4.03 15.66
N ALA A 314 -16.47 3.90 16.08
CA ALA A 314 -15.64 2.75 15.75
C ALA A 314 -16.28 1.44 16.23
N LYS A 315 -16.84 1.43 17.44
CA LYS A 315 -17.59 0.26 17.96
C LYS A 315 -18.79 -0.06 17.07
N MET A 316 -19.60 0.94 16.73
CA MET A 316 -20.78 0.77 15.88
C MET A 316 -20.42 0.18 14.50
N LEU A 317 -19.34 0.68 13.88
CA LEU A 317 -18.87 0.18 12.60
C LEU A 317 -18.33 -1.25 12.70
N ALA A 318 -17.56 -1.57 13.76
CA ALA A 318 -17.11 -2.93 14.03
C ALA A 318 -18.30 -3.90 14.25
N ASP A 319 -19.31 -3.49 15.03
CA ASP A 319 -20.52 -4.28 15.26
C ASP A 319 -21.30 -4.53 13.96
N ARG A 320 -21.37 -3.53 13.06
CA ARG A 320 -22.01 -3.68 11.75
C ARG A 320 -21.25 -4.68 10.87
N SER A 321 -19.92 -4.54 10.78
CA SER A 321 -19.10 -5.47 10.01
C SER A 321 -19.20 -6.90 10.54
N PHE A 322 -19.20 -7.07 11.87
CA PHE A 322 -19.40 -8.38 12.49
C PHE A 322 -20.76 -8.98 12.11
N LYS A 323 -21.84 -8.21 12.17
CA LYS A 323 -23.18 -8.65 11.77
C LYS A 323 -23.23 -9.02 10.29
N ALA A 324 -22.56 -8.26 9.42
CA ALA A 324 -22.46 -8.57 7.99
C ALA A 324 -21.72 -9.89 7.75
N CYS A 325 -20.55 -10.10 8.36
CA CYS A 325 -19.80 -11.35 8.25
C CYS A 325 -20.55 -12.56 8.82
N LYS A 326 -21.26 -12.38 9.95
CA LYS A 326 -22.14 -13.41 10.50
C LYS A 326 -23.30 -13.73 9.56
N TRP A 327 -23.87 -12.71 8.90
CA TRP A 327 -24.94 -12.92 7.93
C TRP A 327 -24.50 -13.77 6.72
N LEU A 328 -23.22 -13.70 6.31
CA LEU A 328 -22.67 -14.60 5.30
C LEU A 328 -22.81 -16.07 5.69
N VAL A 329 -22.76 -16.41 6.97
CA VAL A 329 -22.98 -17.79 7.45
C VAL A 329 -24.47 -18.09 7.60
N ASP A 330 -25.23 -17.16 8.19
CA ASP A 330 -26.64 -17.39 8.53
C ASP A 330 -27.55 -17.52 7.31
N ILE A 331 -27.16 -16.93 6.16
CA ILE A 331 -27.98 -16.92 4.96
C ILE A 331 -27.96 -18.26 4.19
N THR A 332 -26.92 -19.06 4.39
CA THR A 332 -26.65 -20.22 3.54
C THR A 332 -27.52 -21.40 3.92
N HIS A 333 -27.63 -22.36 3.00
CA HIS A 333 -28.42 -23.56 3.23
C HIS A 333 -27.66 -24.61 4.04
N GLU A 334 -26.34 -24.52 4.04
CA GLU A 334 -25.43 -25.45 4.70
C GLU A 334 -24.94 -24.85 6.02
N LYS A 335 -25.19 -25.53 7.14
CA LYS A 335 -24.91 -24.97 8.46
C LYS A 335 -23.40 -24.78 8.64
N GLY A 336 -23.00 -23.54 8.90
CA GLY A 336 -21.60 -23.17 9.14
C GLY A 336 -20.80 -22.87 7.86
N PHE A 337 -21.41 -22.98 6.68
CA PHE A 337 -20.79 -22.54 5.44
C PHE A 337 -20.99 -21.02 5.25
N PRO A 338 -19.92 -20.20 5.17
CA PRO A 338 -20.03 -18.79 4.83
C PRO A 338 -20.20 -18.61 3.32
N ALA A 339 -21.13 -17.75 2.89
CA ALA A 339 -21.14 -17.17 1.55
C ALA A 339 -20.00 -16.14 1.37
N ARG A 340 -19.71 -15.76 0.12
CA ARG A 340 -18.73 -14.71 -0.22
C ARG A 340 -19.35 -13.32 -0.38
N VAL A 341 -20.56 -13.30 -0.92
CA VAL A 341 -21.29 -12.09 -1.33
C VAL A 341 -22.77 -12.34 -1.10
N ILE A 342 -23.52 -11.32 -0.67
CA ILE A 342 -24.99 -11.32 -0.61
C ILE A 342 -25.52 -10.15 -1.39
N VAL A 343 -26.46 -10.33 -2.32
CA VAL A 343 -27.15 -9.23 -3.02
C VAL A 343 -28.68 -9.45 -3.02
N PRO A 344 -29.50 -8.40 -3.12
CA PRO A 344 -30.95 -8.53 -3.34
C PRO A 344 -31.28 -9.30 -4.63
N VAL A 345 -32.45 -9.95 -4.69
CA VAL A 345 -32.88 -10.67 -5.92
C VAL A 345 -33.20 -9.75 -7.11
N ASP A 346 -33.41 -8.46 -6.87
CA ASP A 346 -33.59 -7.42 -7.88
C ASP A 346 -32.28 -6.68 -8.21
N TRP A 347 -31.12 -7.28 -7.89
CA TRP A 347 -29.82 -6.76 -8.31
C TRP A 347 -29.78 -6.58 -9.83
N HIS A 348 -29.24 -5.44 -10.26
CA HIS A 348 -29.32 -4.95 -11.64
C HIS A 348 -28.59 -5.84 -12.66
N GLN A 349 -27.65 -6.68 -12.22
CA GLN A 349 -26.93 -7.65 -13.05
C GLN A 349 -27.44 -9.07 -12.82
N ASP A 350 -27.50 -9.89 -13.87
CA ASP A 350 -27.71 -11.33 -13.72
C ASP A 350 -26.43 -12.01 -13.22
N VAL A 351 -26.36 -12.17 -11.90
CA VAL A 351 -25.22 -12.75 -11.18
C VAL A 351 -24.93 -14.21 -11.55
N ASN A 352 -25.88 -14.94 -12.14
CA ASN A 352 -25.69 -16.32 -12.58
C ASN A 352 -25.36 -16.45 -14.08
N ALA A 353 -25.57 -15.40 -14.89
CA ALA A 353 -25.25 -15.43 -16.33
C ALA A 353 -23.74 -15.63 -16.57
N GLU A 354 -22.89 -14.90 -15.85
CA GLU A 354 -21.43 -15.03 -15.97
C GLU A 354 -20.88 -16.36 -15.43
N ASN A 355 -21.66 -17.03 -14.58
CA ASN A 355 -21.30 -18.28 -13.92
C ASN A 355 -22.09 -19.49 -14.48
N SER A 356 -22.48 -19.42 -15.75
CA SER A 356 -23.16 -20.51 -16.44
C SER A 356 -22.30 -21.78 -16.49
N HIS A 357 -22.95 -22.94 -16.69
CA HIS A 357 -22.23 -24.21 -16.90
C HIS A 357 -21.19 -24.10 -18.02
N GLU A 358 -21.54 -23.43 -19.14
CA GLU A 358 -20.62 -23.22 -20.26
C GLU A 358 -19.37 -22.43 -19.83
N ASN A 359 -19.54 -21.34 -19.08
CA ASN A 359 -18.42 -20.54 -18.60
C ASN A 359 -17.57 -21.29 -17.57
N ASN A 360 -18.19 -22.08 -16.69
CA ASN A 360 -17.47 -22.92 -15.73
C ASN A 360 -16.64 -24.00 -16.44
N LEU A 361 -17.22 -24.69 -17.43
CA LEU A 361 -16.52 -25.70 -18.23
C LEU A 361 -15.36 -25.09 -19.02
N ARG A 362 -15.53 -23.89 -19.58
CA ARG A 362 -14.43 -23.16 -20.23
C ARG A 362 -13.30 -22.83 -19.25
N ARG A 363 -13.62 -22.39 -18.02
CA ARG A 363 -12.60 -22.16 -16.98
C ARG A 363 -11.85 -23.44 -16.59
N GLN A 364 -12.50 -24.60 -16.67
CA GLN A 364 -11.85 -25.89 -16.41
C GLN A 364 -10.77 -26.26 -17.43
N GLU A 365 -10.77 -25.64 -18.62
CA GLU A 365 -9.69 -25.82 -19.60
C GLU A 365 -8.36 -25.21 -19.11
N GLU A 366 -8.44 -24.18 -18.26
CA GLU A 366 -7.29 -23.48 -17.67
C GLU A 366 -7.00 -23.97 -16.23
N ASP A 367 -8.04 -24.16 -15.41
CA ASP A 367 -7.96 -24.71 -14.05
C ASP A 367 -8.87 -25.95 -13.94
N PRO A 368 -8.34 -27.17 -14.15
CA PRO A 368 -9.13 -28.40 -14.09
C PRO A 368 -9.85 -28.65 -12.75
N MET A 369 -9.44 -27.96 -11.69
CA MET A 369 -10.09 -28.03 -10.37
C MET A 369 -11.20 -26.99 -10.20
N TRP A 370 -11.39 -26.09 -11.17
CA TRP A 370 -12.47 -25.10 -11.16
C TRP A 370 -13.82 -25.78 -11.02
N LYS A 371 -14.66 -25.29 -10.11
CA LYS A 371 -15.92 -25.95 -9.78
C LYS A 371 -17.03 -25.55 -10.73
N ASP A 372 -17.64 -26.52 -11.41
CA ASP A 372 -18.91 -26.31 -12.11
C ASP A 372 -20.09 -26.41 -11.13
N ILE A 373 -20.39 -25.28 -10.49
CA ILE A 373 -21.51 -25.12 -9.55
C ILE A 373 -22.53 -24.14 -10.12
N TYR A 374 -23.78 -24.59 -10.20
CA TYR A 374 -24.90 -23.79 -10.72
C TYR A 374 -26.19 -24.04 -9.92
N PRO A 375 -26.95 -22.99 -9.55
CA PRO A 375 -26.54 -21.58 -9.62
C PRO A 375 -25.35 -21.33 -8.68
N ARG A 376 -24.40 -20.47 -9.09
CA ARG A 376 -23.31 -20.01 -8.18
C ARG A 376 -23.82 -18.97 -7.18
N PHE A 377 -24.94 -18.34 -7.51
CA PHE A 377 -25.71 -17.47 -6.65
C PHE A 377 -27.10 -18.10 -6.41
N PRO A 378 -27.21 -19.13 -5.54
CA PRO A 378 -28.50 -19.62 -5.07
C PRO A 378 -29.29 -18.55 -4.32
N LYS A 379 -30.62 -18.69 -4.31
CA LYS A 379 -31.52 -17.84 -3.50
C LYS A 379 -31.44 -18.24 -2.03
N SER A 380 -31.58 -17.27 -1.13
CA SER A 380 -31.82 -17.49 0.30
C SER A 380 -33.15 -18.23 0.54
N LYS A 381 -33.30 -18.84 1.73
CA LYS A 381 -34.52 -19.58 2.11
C LYS A 381 -35.81 -18.76 2.04
N ASP A 382 -35.73 -17.46 2.30
CA ASP A 382 -36.86 -16.52 2.22
C ASP A 382 -37.08 -15.94 0.82
N GLY A 383 -36.21 -16.29 -0.15
CA GLY A 383 -36.30 -15.85 -1.54
C GLY A 383 -35.94 -14.38 -1.80
N LYS A 384 -35.43 -13.65 -0.80
CA LYS A 384 -35.17 -12.20 -0.90
C LYS A 384 -33.78 -11.84 -1.40
N TYR A 385 -32.82 -12.75 -1.27
CA TYR A 385 -31.42 -12.49 -1.59
C TYR A 385 -30.82 -13.61 -2.43
N TYR A 386 -29.81 -13.26 -3.21
CA TYR A 386 -28.83 -14.19 -3.75
C TYR A 386 -27.58 -14.17 -2.86
N TRP A 387 -26.95 -15.32 -2.69
CA TRP A 387 -25.67 -15.43 -1.99
C TRP A 387 -24.67 -16.22 -2.82
N LYS A 388 -23.41 -15.76 -2.90
CA LYS A 388 -22.36 -16.40 -3.71
C LYS A 388 -21.73 -17.57 -2.95
N CYS A 389 -21.69 -18.73 -3.60
CA CYS A 389 -21.07 -19.95 -3.10
C CYS A 389 -19.58 -20.06 -3.51
N ASP A 390 -18.98 -21.25 -3.38
CA ASP A 390 -17.58 -21.57 -3.71
C ASP A 390 -16.58 -20.68 -2.96
N THR A 391 -16.79 -20.59 -1.65
CA THR A 391 -16.04 -19.77 -0.72
C THR A 391 -14.58 -20.17 -0.63
N SER A 392 -13.71 -19.18 -0.73
CA SER A 392 -12.27 -19.34 -0.76
C SER A 392 -11.65 -19.30 0.65
N SER A 393 -10.42 -19.76 0.81
CA SER A 393 -9.73 -19.84 2.11
C SER A 393 -9.36 -18.48 2.69
N ASP A 394 -9.19 -17.47 1.84
CA ASP A 394 -8.95 -16.08 2.18
C ASP A 394 -10.13 -15.43 2.95
N GLU A 395 -11.36 -15.78 2.60
CA GLU A 395 -12.58 -15.42 3.36
C GLU A 395 -12.46 -15.90 4.81
N LEU A 396 -12.11 -17.18 5.00
CA LEU A 396 -11.94 -17.76 6.33
C LEU A 396 -10.77 -17.11 7.09
N ALA A 397 -9.63 -16.87 6.43
CA ALA A 397 -8.49 -16.20 7.06
C ALA A 397 -8.88 -14.80 7.59
N GLY A 398 -9.58 -14.00 6.77
CA GLY A 398 -10.09 -12.70 7.19
C GLY A 398 -11.12 -12.80 8.32
N HIS A 399 -12.08 -13.72 8.21
CA HIS A 399 -13.13 -13.94 9.19
C HIS A 399 -12.55 -14.33 10.56
N PHE A 400 -11.69 -15.35 10.63
CA PHE A 400 -11.12 -15.81 11.89
C PHE A 400 -10.17 -14.79 12.52
N PHE A 401 -9.43 -14.03 11.70
CA PHE A 401 -8.66 -12.87 12.18
C PHE A 401 -9.55 -11.85 12.86
N PHE A 402 -10.64 -11.43 12.19
CA PHE A 402 -11.55 -10.44 12.72
C PHE A 402 -12.36 -10.95 13.93
N TYR A 403 -12.89 -12.18 13.90
CA TYR A 403 -13.72 -12.71 14.98
C TYR A 403 -12.97 -12.79 16.31
N GLY A 404 -11.71 -13.23 16.31
CA GLY A 404 -10.88 -13.21 17.52
C GLY A 404 -10.67 -11.80 18.06
N ILE A 405 -10.30 -10.86 17.19
CA ILE A 405 -10.09 -9.45 17.54
C ILE A 405 -11.38 -8.82 18.07
N TYR A 406 -12.51 -9.03 17.41
CA TYR A 406 -13.80 -8.49 17.83
C TYR A 406 -14.23 -9.05 19.18
N TYR A 407 -14.04 -10.36 19.41
CA TYR A 407 -14.34 -11.01 20.68
C TYR A 407 -13.55 -10.41 21.86
N ASP A 408 -12.26 -10.16 21.65
CA ASP A 408 -11.37 -9.64 22.69
C ASP A 408 -11.56 -8.14 22.92
N LEU A 409 -11.64 -7.37 21.84
CA LEU A 409 -11.52 -5.91 21.90
C LEU A 409 -12.88 -5.20 21.94
N VAL A 410 -13.91 -5.75 21.31
CA VAL A 410 -15.19 -5.04 21.06
C VAL A 410 -16.34 -5.64 21.84
N ALA A 411 -16.52 -6.95 21.82
CA ALA A 411 -17.63 -7.64 22.49
C ALA A 411 -17.49 -7.53 24.03
N LYS A 412 -18.36 -6.74 24.68
CA LYS A 412 -18.32 -6.53 26.14
C LYS A 412 -19.41 -7.29 26.87
N THR A 413 -20.58 -7.43 26.26
CA THR A 413 -21.72 -8.15 26.83
C THR A 413 -21.65 -9.63 26.50
N GLU A 414 -22.26 -10.48 27.33
CA GLU A 414 -22.36 -11.90 27.04
C GLU A 414 -23.18 -12.19 25.78
N ALA A 415 -24.16 -11.36 25.44
CA ALA A 415 -24.93 -11.49 24.20
C ALA A 415 -24.05 -11.26 22.97
N GLU A 416 -23.21 -10.22 22.97
CA GLU A 416 -22.23 -9.97 21.89
C GLU A 416 -21.24 -11.13 21.79
N LYS A 417 -20.64 -11.55 22.91
CA LYS A 417 -19.69 -12.67 22.94
C LYS A 417 -20.32 -13.97 22.47
N GLN A 418 -21.57 -14.22 22.85
CA GLN A 418 -22.30 -15.41 22.45
C GLN A 418 -22.54 -15.46 20.94
N ALA A 419 -22.86 -14.34 20.30
CA ALA A 419 -23.00 -14.30 18.85
C ALA A 419 -21.68 -14.66 18.13
N VAL A 420 -20.53 -14.24 18.67
CA VAL A 420 -19.21 -14.64 18.12
C VAL A 420 -18.96 -16.14 18.31
N ARG A 421 -19.25 -16.67 19.52
CA ARG A 421 -19.13 -18.10 19.81
C ARG A 421 -19.94 -18.97 18.85
N GLU A 422 -21.15 -18.54 18.53
CA GLU A 422 -22.03 -19.23 17.59
C GLU A 422 -21.46 -19.26 16.18
N VAL A 423 -21.09 -18.11 15.62
CA VAL A 423 -20.60 -18.07 14.23
C VAL A 423 -19.24 -18.77 14.06
N VAL A 424 -18.31 -18.56 14.99
CA VAL A 424 -17.00 -19.23 14.98
C VAL A 424 -17.20 -20.73 15.16
N GLY A 425 -18.02 -21.14 16.12
CA GLY A 425 -18.30 -22.55 16.37
C GLY A 425 -18.97 -23.24 15.18
N ASP A 426 -19.96 -22.59 14.56
CA ASP A 426 -20.66 -23.16 13.40
C ASP A 426 -19.72 -23.39 12.21
N ILE A 427 -18.84 -22.42 11.89
CA ILE A 427 -17.85 -22.59 10.80
C ILE A 427 -16.84 -23.69 11.14
N THR A 428 -16.27 -23.68 12.34
CA THR A 428 -15.27 -24.69 12.72
C THR A 428 -15.87 -26.09 12.80
N ASP A 429 -17.09 -26.23 13.30
CA ASP A 429 -17.82 -27.50 13.32
C ASP A 429 -18.15 -28.01 11.92
N HIS A 430 -18.45 -27.10 10.98
CA HIS A 430 -18.60 -27.45 9.57
C HIS A 430 -17.30 -28.06 9.03
N LEU A 431 -16.16 -27.36 9.19
CA LEU A 431 -14.86 -27.87 8.74
C LEU A 431 -14.55 -29.25 9.34
N VAL A 432 -14.64 -29.41 10.67
CA VAL A 432 -14.34 -30.68 11.36
C VAL A 432 -15.28 -31.81 10.90
N ARG A 433 -16.59 -31.56 10.81
CA ARG A 433 -17.58 -32.56 10.36
C ARG A 433 -17.30 -33.06 8.94
N HIS A 434 -16.74 -32.22 8.08
CA HIS A 434 -16.40 -32.56 6.71
C HIS A 434 -14.94 -32.99 6.51
N GLY A 435 -14.23 -33.34 7.59
CA GLY A 435 -12.84 -33.81 7.51
C GLY A 435 -11.88 -32.68 7.12
N TYR A 436 -12.07 -31.51 7.72
CA TYR A 436 -11.32 -30.27 7.50
C TYR A 436 -11.50 -29.70 6.10
N LYS A 437 -12.73 -29.80 5.56
CA LYS A 437 -13.11 -29.30 4.24
C LYS A 437 -14.25 -28.32 4.35
N LEU A 438 -14.21 -27.28 3.54
CA LEU A 438 -15.33 -26.37 3.33
C LEU A 438 -16.22 -26.97 2.24
N VAL A 439 -17.33 -27.59 2.64
CA VAL A 439 -18.26 -28.29 1.75
C VAL A 439 -19.46 -27.40 1.48
N ASP A 440 -19.73 -27.18 0.21
CA ASP A 440 -20.76 -26.25 -0.24
C ASP A 440 -22.15 -26.91 -0.33
N HIS A 441 -23.17 -26.14 -0.73
CA HIS A 441 -24.56 -26.60 -0.85
C HIS A 441 -24.77 -27.71 -1.89
N ASP A 442 -23.84 -27.89 -2.83
CA ASP A 442 -23.83 -29.01 -3.78
C ASP A 442 -23.17 -30.28 -3.22
N ARG A 443 -22.78 -30.24 -1.93
CA ARG A 443 -22.08 -31.31 -1.18
C ARG A 443 -20.68 -31.62 -1.68
N LYS A 444 -20.06 -30.71 -2.43
CA LYS A 444 -18.65 -30.80 -2.86
C LYS A 444 -17.81 -29.76 -2.15
N VAL A 445 -16.53 -30.06 -1.98
CA VAL A 445 -15.54 -29.10 -1.45
C VAL A 445 -15.46 -27.86 -2.35
N THR A 446 -15.19 -26.70 -1.77
CA THR A 446 -14.88 -25.48 -2.54
C THR A 446 -13.50 -25.58 -3.17
N ARG A 447 -13.22 -24.75 -4.19
CA ARG A 447 -11.94 -24.78 -4.92
C ARG A 447 -10.70 -24.64 -4.01
N TRP A 448 -10.81 -23.80 -2.97
CA TRP A 448 -9.68 -23.42 -2.11
C TRP A 448 -9.86 -23.84 -0.64
N GLY A 449 -10.96 -24.52 -0.30
CA GLY A 449 -11.33 -24.85 1.07
C GLY A 449 -11.01 -26.28 1.50
N ASP A 450 -10.02 -26.95 0.91
CA ASP A 450 -9.57 -28.28 1.35
C ASP A 450 -8.32 -28.17 2.25
N PHE A 451 -8.53 -28.33 3.56
CA PHE A 451 -7.47 -28.36 4.58
C PHE A 451 -7.22 -29.78 5.10
N SER A 452 -7.67 -30.80 4.37
CA SER A 452 -7.60 -32.18 4.84
C SER A 452 -6.18 -32.77 4.71
N PRO A 453 -5.79 -33.68 5.62
CA PRO A 453 -4.52 -34.40 5.49
C PRO A 453 -4.37 -35.15 4.16
N GLU A 454 -5.46 -35.65 3.59
CA GLU A 454 -5.46 -36.36 2.32
C GLU A 454 -5.05 -35.44 1.15
N TYR A 455 -5.60 -34.22 1.11
CA TYR A 455 -5.28 -33.24 0.08
C TYR A 455 -3.85 -32.71 0.23
N LEU A 456 -3.48 -32.28 1.44
CA LEU A 456 -2.16 -31.67 1.70
C LEU A 456 -0.98 -32.66 1.58
N ASN A 457 -1.25 -33.97 1.59
CA ASN A 457 -0.25 -35.00 1.32
C ASN A 457 -0.40 -35.63 -0.08
N SER A 458 -1.11 -34.95 -0.99
CA SER A 458 -1.23 -35.33 -2.39
C SER A 458 -0.39 -34.43 -3.30
N VAL A 459 -0.22 -34.84 -4.56
CA VAL A 459 0.42 -34.02 -5.61
C VAL A 459 -0.34 -32.75 -5.95
N TYR A 460 -1.59 -32.60 -5.49
CA TYR A 460 -2.44 -31.45 -5.80
C TYR A 460 -2.40 -30.35 -4.74
N GLY A 461 -2.00 -30.69 -3.51
CA GLY A 461 -1.99 -29.75 -2.38
C GLY A 461 -0.63 -29.57 -1.72
N TYR A 462 0.44 -30.14 -2.28
CA TYR A 462 1.76 -30.14 -1.66
C TYR A 462 2.36 -28.72 -1.55
N ASP A 463 2.11 -27.87 -2.54
CA ASP A 463 2.54 -26.46 -2.62
C ASP A 463 1.79 -25.57 -1.62
N GLN A 464 0.56 -25.96 -1.25
CA GLN A 464 -0.26 -25.29 -0.23
C GLN A 464 -0.12 -25.92 1.17
N LYS A 465 0.65 -27.01 1.32
CA LYS A 465 0.73 -27.81 2.54
C LYS A 465 1.08 -26.99 3.78
N GLY A 466 2.08 -26.12 3.66
CA GLY A 466 2.52 -25.25 4.74
C GLY A 466 1.45 -24.26 5.18
N LEU A 467 0.96 -23.48 4.22
CA LEU A 467 -0.07 -22.46 4.43
C LEU A 467 -1.36 -23.05 5.00
N ASN A 468 -1.93 -24.05 4.35
CA ASN A 468 -3.22 -24.62 4.74
C ASN A 468 -3.17 -25.38 6.06
N SER A 469 -2.03 -26.01 6.40
CA SER A 469 -1.85 -26.60 7.74
C SER A 469 -1.87 -25.51 8.82
N MET A 470 -1.20 -24.39 8.56
CA MET A 470 -1.16 -23.24 9.47
C MET A 470 -2.54 -22.58 9.60
N LEU A 471 -3.27 -22.38 8.50
CA LEU A 471 -4.65 -21.86 8.49
C LEU A 471 -5.57 -22.72 9.36
N MET A 472 -5.58 -24.04 9.16
CA MET A 472 -6.45 -24.95 9.91
C MET A 472 -6.13 -24.94 11.41
N LEU A 473 -4.84 -24.91 11.78
CA LEU A 473 -4.43 -24.76 13.18
C LEU A 473 -4.87 -23.42 13.77
N SER A 474 -4.76 -22.34 12.99
CA SER A 474 -5.22 -21.01 13.41
C SER A 474 -6.73 -21.00 13.68
N PHE A 475 -7.54 -21.55 12.77
CA PHE A 475 -8.99 -21.62 12.93
C PHE A 475 -9.39 -22.39 14.18
N LEU A 476 -8.73 -23.52 14.46
CA LEU A 476 -8.97 -24.31 15.68
C LEU A 476 -8.53 -23.57 16.95
N ASN A 477 -7.41 -22.84 16.93
CA ASN A 477 -6.93 -22.06 18.08
C ASN A 477 -7.86 -20.88 18.38
N VAL A 478 -8.32 -20.15 17.37
CA VAL A 478 -9.32 -19.08 17.54
C VAL A 478 -10.64 -19.68 18.06
N ALA A 479 -11.10 -20.80 17.51
CA ALA A 479 -12.32 -21.45 17.96
C ALA A 479 -12.23 -21.93 19.42
N LYS A 480 -11.10 -22.52 19.82
CA LYS A 480 -10.80 -22.89 21.21
C LYS A 480 -10.86 -21.67 22.13
N HIS A 481 -10.22 -20.56 21.76
CA HIS A 481 -10.19 -19.33 22.55
C HIS A 481 -11.57 -18.70 22.71
N VAL A 482 -12.28 -18.49 21.59
CA VAL A 482 -13.58 -17.81 21.56
C VAL A 482 -14.65 -18.64 22.26
N THR A 483 -14.74 -19.94 21.96
CA THR A 483 -15.82 -20.81 22.47
C THR A 483 -15.53 -21.45 23.82
N GLY A 484 -14.25 -21.63 24.16
CA GLY A 484 -13.82 -22.44 25.31
C GLY A 484 -14.00 -23.94 25.14
N ASP A 485 -14.44 -24.43 23.97
CA ASP A 485 -14.69 -25.85 23.74
C ASP A 485 -13.38 -26.62 23.47
N LYS A 486 -13.07 -27.56 24.36
CA LYS A 486 -11.88 -28.43 24.28
C LYS A 486 -11.88 -29.37 23.08
N LYS A 487 -12.99 -29.53 22.33
CA LYS A 487 -12.98 -30.34 21.10
C LYS A 487 -12.01 -29.78 20.06
N TYR A 488 -11.92 -28.46 19.90
CA TYR A 488 -11.04 -27.87 18.91
C TYR A 488 -9.56 -28.09 19.22
N ASP A 489 -9.19 -28.09 20.51
CA ASP A 489 -7.84 -28.44 20.96
C ASP A 489 -7.49 -29.91 20.67
N ARG A 490 -8.45 -30.82 20.86
CA ARG A 490 -8.30 -32.25 20.53
C ARG A 490 -8.13 -32.46 19.02
N GLU A 491 -8.92 -31.77 18.20
CA GLU A 491 -8.77 -31.82 16.73
C GLU A 491 -7.41 -31.28 16.29
N ALA A 492 -6.97 -30.15 16.86
CA ALA A 492 -5.66 -29.58 16.57
C ALA A 492 -4.53 -30.54 16.98
N GLN A 493 -4.67 -31.22 18.12
CA GLN A 493 -3.73 -32.25 18.56
C GLN A 493 -3.65 -33.42 17.57
N VAL A 494 -4.78 -33.92 17.07
CA VAL A 494 -4.78 -34.99 16.05
C VAL A 494 -4.02 -34.55 14.79
N LEU A 495 -4.27 -33.33 14.31
CA LEU A 495 -3.58 -32.77 13.14
C LEU A 495 -2.07 -32.62 13.36
N ARG A 496 -1.64 -32.23 14.56
CA ARG A 496 -0.22 -32.11 14.92
C ARG A 496 0.45 -33.48 15.04
N ASP A 497 -0.12 -34.38 15.83
CA ASP A 497 0.52 -35.62 16.25
C ASP A 497 0.54 -36.65 15.12
N LYS A 498 -0.54 -36.72 14.31
CA LYS A 498 -0.67 -37.72 13.24
C LYS A 498 -0.19 -37.20 11.87
N TYR A 499 -0.35 -35.91 11.61
CA TYR A 499 -0.13 -35.33 10.28
C TYR A 499 0.90 -34.19 10.25
N SER A 500 1.54 -33.91 11.39
CA SER A 500 2.64 -32.96 11.50
C SER A 500 2.29 -31.52 11.10
N TYR A 501 1.04 -31.08 11.31
CA TYR A 501 0.61 -29.74 10.87
C TYR A 501 1.44 -28.61 11.49
N HIS A 502 1.87 -28.76 12.75
CA HIS A 502 2.77 -27.82 13.43
C HIS A 502 4.16 -27.71 12.76
N ILE A 503 4.67 -28.79 12.16
CA ILE A 503 5.91 -28.80 11.39
C ILE A 503 5.69 -28.11 10.04
N ASN A 504 4.58 -28.43 9.36
CA ASN A 504 4.21 -27.76 8.10
C ASN A 504 4.08 -26.24 8.33
N ALA A 505 3.49 -25.81 9.45
CA ALA A 505 3.33 -24.41 9.82
C ALA A 505 4.65 -23.65 10.10
N MET A 506 5.77 -24.34 10.26
CA MET A 506 7.10 -23.70 10.31
C MET A 506 7.58 -23.22 8.94
N HIS A 507 6.96 -23.72 7.86
CA HIS A 507 7.16 -23.25 6.49
C HIS A 507 5.80 -22.82 5.91
N PRO A 508 5.21 -21.73 6.44
CA PRO A 508 3.79 -21.43 6.22
C PRO A 508 3.48 -20.85 4.84
N LYS A 509 4.47 -20.70 3.96
CA LYS A 509 4.33 -20.11 2.63
C LYS A 509 5.38 -20.70 1.68
N GLU A 510 4.95 -21.00 0.47
CA GLU A 510 5.84 -21.33 -0.65
C GLU A 510 6.41 -20.06 -1.28
N PHE A 511 7.72 -20.07 -1.51
CA PHE A 511 8.45 -18.93 -2.11
C PHE A 511 9.21 -19.34 -3.37
N PHE A 512 9.16 -20.63 -3.75
CA PHE A 512 9.73 -21.15 -4.98
C PHE A 512 9.03 -22.47 -5.37
N PRO A 513 8.77 -22.74 -6.67
CA PRO A 513 9.13 -21.91 -7.82
C PRO A 513 8.19 -20.69 -7.97
N PRO A 514 8.59 -19.63 -8.71
CA PRO A 514 7.85 -18.37 -8.81
C PRO A 514 6.37 -18.51 -9.17
N GLU A 515 6.02 -19.50 -9.98
CA GLU A 515 4.64 -19.82 -10.36
C GLU A 515 3.73 -20.22 -9.17
N ASN A 516 4.32 -20.69 -8.06
CA ASN A 516 3.61 -21.01 -6.83
C ASN A 516 3.63 -19.85 -5.83
N VAL A 517 4.30 -18.74 -6.14
CA VAL A 517 4.41 -17.58 -5.25
C VAL A 517 3.22 -16.66 -5.46
N VAL A 518 2.21 -16.88 -4.63
CA VAL A 518 0.98 -16.11 -4.65
C VAL A 518 1.05 -14.94 -3.63
N PRO A 519 1.02 -13.66 -4.04
CA PRO A 519 1.27 -12.53 -3.14
C PRO A 519 0.18 -12.31 -2.09
N TRP A 520 -1.09 -12.55 -2.41
CA TRP A 520 -2.19 -12.35 -1.47
C TRP A 520 -2.16 -13.35 -0.31
N ASP A 521 -1.58 -14.54 -0.46
CA ASP A 521 -1.43 -15.46 0.67
C ASP A 521 -0.51 -14.89 1.78
N ASN A 522 0.28 -13.85 1.51
CA ASN A 522 1.02 -13.17 2.57
C ASN A 522 0.04 -12.60 3.62
N ASN A 523 -1.12 -12.09 3.19
CA ASN A 523 -2.18 -11.67 4.10
C ASN A 523 -2.77 -12.85 4.85
N LEU A 524 -3.12 -13.94 4.15
CA LEU A 524 -3.68 -15.15 4.76
C LEU A 524 -2.74 -15.71 5.83
N CYS A 525 -1.45 -15.78 5.48
CA CYS A 525 -0.37 -16.24 6.31
C CYS A 525 -0.28 -15.42 7.61
N LEU A 526 -0.10 -14.11 7.48
CA LEU A 526 0.12 -13.23 8.63
C LEU A 526 -1.13 -13.05 9.50
N MET A 527 -2.30 -12.87 8.89
CA MET A 527 -3.57 -12.79 9.64
C MET A 527 -3.82 -14.06 10.46
N SER A 528 -3.53 -15.23 9.90
CA SER A 528 -3.76 -16.49 10.59
C SER A 528 -2.66 -16.79 11.61
N LEU A 529 -1.41 -16.41 11.36
CA LEU A 529 -0.35 -16.43 12.39
C LEU A 529 -0.73 -15.56 13.59
N TYR A 530 -1.45 -14.45 13.37
CA TYR A 530 -1.92 -13.59 14.46
C TYR A 530 -2.82 -14.35 15.43
N GLY A 531 -3.84 -15.07 14.93
CA GLY A 531 -4.70 -15.93 15.75
C GLY A 531 -3.98 -17.17 16.30
N LEU A 532 -3.11 -17.79 15.50
CA LEU A 532 -2.39 -19.00 15.89
C LEU A 532 -1.44 -18.74 17.07
N ILE A 533 -0.64 -17.67 17.00
CA ILE A 533 0.38 -17.35 18.01
C ILE A 533 -0.24 -16.71 19.25
N ASN A 534 -1.15 -15.75 19.11
CA ASN A 534 -1.71 -15.05 20.28
C ASN A 534 -2.55 -15.97 21.18
N TYR A 535 -3.13 -17.03 20.64
CA TYR A 535 -3.98 -17.97 21.37
C TYR A 535 -3.31 -19.33 21.64
N GLU A 536 -2.04 -19.51 21.27
CA GLU A 536 -1.27 -20.70 21.64
C GLU A 536 -0.73 -20.58 23.07
N THR A 537 -0.87 -21.67 23.82
CA THR A 537 -0.48 -21.74 25.23
C THR A 537 0.71 -22.69 25.46
N ASP A 538 0.98 -23.58 24.50
CA ASP A 538 2.11 -24.49 24.57
C ASP A 538 3.41 -23.74 24.20
N PRO A 539 4.37 -23.61 25.13
CA PRO A 539 5.65 -22.94 24.88
C PRO A 539 6.49 -23.61 23.78
N SER A 540 6.38 -24.93 23.58
CA SER A 540 7.07 -25.62 22.49
C SER A 540 6.50 -25.22 21.13
N LEU A 541 5.17 -25.16 20.99
CA LEU A 541 4.53 -24.75 19.75
C LEU A 541 4.78 -23.26 19.43
N LEU A 542 4.74 -22.39 20.44
CA LEU A 542 5.07 -20.97 20.26
C LEU A 542 6.48 -20.76 19.71
N LEU A 543 7.47 -21.52 20.18
CA LEU A 543 8.83 -21.45 19.64
C LEU A 543 8.89 -21.86 18.17
N MET A 544 8.12 -22.86 17.76
CA MET A 544 8.04 -23.33 16.38
C MET A 544 7.35 -22.31 15.47
N TYR A 545 6.19 -21.79 15.88
CA TYR A 545 5.44 -20.78 15.11
C TYR A 545 6.19 -19.45 15.03
N ARG A 546 6.95 -19.08 16.07
CA ARG A 546 7.85 -17.93 16.05
C ARG A 546 8.91 -18.07 14.95
N GLN A 547 9.44 -19.27 14.71
CA GLN A 547 10.34 -19.53 13.58
C GLN A 547 9.60 -19.50 12.24
N GLY A 548 8.39 -20.05 12.16
CA GLY A 548 7.55 -19.94 10.96
C GLY A 548 7.27 -18.48 10.55
N LEU A 549 7.04 -17.61 11.54
CA LEU A 549 6.93 -16.17 11.33
C LEU A 549 8.21 -15.55 10.76
N GLU A 550 9.40 -15.98 11.20
CA GLU A 550 10.68 -15.52 10.62
C GLU A 550 10.88 -15.98 9.19
N VAL A 551 10.51 -17.22 8.89
CA VAL A 551 10.57 -17.75 7.51
C VAL A 551 9.71 -16.88 6.61
N ALA A 552 8.44 -16.62 6.97
CA ALA A 552 7.58 -15.74 6.20
C ALA A 552 8.17 -14.32 6.06
N TRP A 553 8.68 -13.76 7.17
CA TRP A 553 9.21 -12.39 7.21
C TRP A 553 10.42 -12.16 6.30
N GLN A 554 11.34 -13.13 6.22
CA GLN A 554 12.56 -13.00 5.41
C GLN A 554 12.27 -12.72 3.93
N HIS A 555 11.16 -13.24 3.40
CA HIS A 555 10.78 -13.09 2.00
C HIS A 555 10.00 -11.80 1.71
N ILE A 556 9.27 -11.26 2.68
CA ILE A 556 8.35 -10.13 2.45
C ILE A 556 8.84 -8.80 3.06
N SER A 557 9.79 -8.83 3.99
CA SER A 557 10.28 -7.64 4.73
C SER A 557 10.84 -6.50 3.87
N LYS A 558 11.23 -6.78 2.63
CA LYS A 558 11.78 -5.78 1.70
C LYS A 558 10.73 -5.06 0.86
N GLN A 559 9.46 -5.46 0.96
CA GLN A 559 8.35 -4.88 0.19
C GLN A 559 7.80 -3.57 0.80
N LYS A 560 8.17 -3.24 2.04
CA LYS A 560 7.70 -2.06 2.79
C LYS A 560 6.18 -1.98 2.80
N ASN A 561 5.54 -3.03 3.29
CA ASN A 561 4.07 -3.13 3.35
C ASN A 561 3.64 -2.96 4.80
N ALA A 562 3.01 -1.82 5.11
CA ALA A 562 2.68 -1.46 6.48
C ALA A 562 1.93 -2.58 7.22
N PHE A 563 0.94 -3.21 6.60
CA PHE A 563 0.17 -4.27 7.26
C PHE A 563 1.01 -5.48 7.64
N TRP A 564 1.93 -5.89 6.78
CA TRP A 564 2.84 -6.99 7.05
C TRP A 564 3.87 -6.64 8.13
N ASP A 565 4.49 -5.46 8.01
CA ASP A 565 5.43 -4.92 8.99
C ASP A 565 4.79 -4.87 10.41
N ILE A 566 3.54 -4.43 10.49
CA ILE A 566 2.81 -4.28 11.77
C ILE A 566 2.45 -5.63 12.38
N ILE A 567 1.92 -6.58 11.61
CA ILE A 567 1.58 -7.91 12.15
C ILE A 567 2.85 -8.60 12.67
N TYR A 568 3.92 -8.58 11.89
CA TYR A 568 5.19 -9.15 12.31
C TYR A 568 5.71 -8.49 13.59
N ALA A 569 5.70 -7.15 13.66
CA ALA A 569 6.14 -6.42 14.83
C ALA A 569 5.30 -6.75 16.08
N ALA A 570 3.98 -6.76 15.95
CA ALA A 570 3.06 -7.08 17.05
C ALA A 570 3.32 -8.49 17.62
N LEU A 571 3.54 -9.49 16.76
CA LEU A 571 3.82 -10.86 17.15
C LEU A 571 5.23 -11.04 17.72
N ALA A 572 6.23 -10.38 17.13
CA ALA A 572 7.60 -10.40 17.64
C ALA A 572 7.69 -9.76 19.03
N ASP A 573 7.06 -8.61 19.25
CA ASP A 573 7.01 -7.94 20.56
C ASP A 573 6.21 -8.77 21.59
N GLY A 574 5.15 -9.43 21.15
CA GLY A 574 4.40 -10.39 21.97
C GLY A 574 5.30 -11.53 22.46
N PHE A 575 6.10 -12.10 21.57
CA PHE A 575 7.07 -13.13 21.91
C PHE A 575 8.16 -12.62 22.87
N THR A 576 8.67 -11.40 22.68
CA THR A 576 9.61 -10.77 23.62
C THR A 576 9.02 -10.69 25.04
N LYS A 577 7.77 -10.24 25.16
CA LYS A 577 7.07 -10.16 26.46
C LYS A 577 6.92 -11.54 27.12
N GLN A 578 6.59 -12.58 26.34
CA GLN A 578 6.52 -13.95 26.85
C GLN A 578 7.88 -14.47 27.33
N ALA A 579 8.96 -14.15 26.60
CA ALA A 579 10.32 -14.50 27.00
C ALA A 579 10.73 -13.79 28.30
N ASP A 580 10.42 -12.50 28.45
CA ASP A 580 10.67 -11.74 29.68
C ASP A 580 9.90 -12.31 30.89
N GLN A 581 8.72 -12.88 30.64
CA GLN A 581 7.92 -13.60 31.63
C GLN A 581 8.42 -15.03 31.91
N LYS A 582 9.57 -15.41 31.36
CA LYS A 582 10.21 -16.73 31.54
C LYS A 582 9.35 -17.90 31.06
N MET A 583 8.46 -17.67 30.10
CA MET A 583 7.58 -18.71 29.56
C MET A 583 8.36 -19.89 28.97
N PHE A 584 9.57 -19.65 28.44
CA PHE A 584 10.40 -20.63 27.75
C PHE A 584 11.54 -21.22 28.60
N ASP A 585 11.61 -20.91 29.91
CA ASP A 585 12.70 -21.36 30.80
C ASP A 585 12.54 -22.83 31.25
N ASN A 586 11.47 -23.51 30.85
CA ASN A 586 11.18 -24.89 31.24
C ASN A 586 12.23 -25.88 30.68
N LYS A 587 12.90 -26.60 31.58
CA LYS A 587 13.94 -27.61 31.24
C LYS A 587 13.41 -28.85 30.49
N GLY A 588 12.09 -29.04 30.43
CA GLY A 588 11.44 -30.14 29.74
C GLY A 588 11.11 -29.89 28.26
N LEU A 589 11.34 -28.67 27.74
CA LEU A 589 11.07 -28.36 26.34
C LEU A 589 12.11 -29.04 25.44
N PHE A 590 11.63 -29.79 24.44
CA PHE A 590 12.45 -30.49 23.45
C PHE A 590 13.54 -31.37 24.09
N PRO A 591 13.17 -32.47 24.78
CA PRO A 591 14.11 -33.27 25.57
C PRO A 591 15.25 -33.88 24.76
N GLU A 592 15.03 -34.16 23.47
CA GLU A 592 16.03 -34.66 22.51
C GLU A 592 17.01 -33.56 22.07
N ASN A 593 16.60 -32.28 22.10
CA ASN A 593 17.42 -31.13 21.74
C ASN A 593 17.26 -30.01 22.77
N ARG A 594 17.83 -30.23 23.95
CA ARG A 594 17.71 -29.34 25.13
C ARG A 594 18.19 -27.89 24.91
N LEU A 595 18.94 -27.63 23.83
CA LEU A 595 19.41 -26.29 23.49
C LEU A 595 18.47 -25.55 22.54
N TYR A 596 17.53 -26.24 21.89
CA TYR A 596 16.66 -25.66 20.87
C TYR A 596 15.91 -24.43 21.37
N ALA A 597 15.16 -24.56 22.47
CA ALA A 597 14.40 -23.45 23.04
C ALA A 597 15.27 -22.23 23.33
N SER A 598 16.40 -22.42 24.04
CA SER A 598 17.32 -21.33 24.35
C SER A 598 17.93 -20.66 23.11
N LYS A 599 18.18 -21.42 22.03
CA LYS A 599 18.69 -20.90 20.75
C LYS A 599 17.63 -20.08 20.02
N VAL A 600 16.39 -20.58 19.95
CA VAL A 600 15.28 -19.88 19.31
C VAL A 600 14.98 -18.58 20.04
N VAL A 601 14.85 -18.62 21.38
CA VAL A 601 14.67 -17.42 22.19
C VAL A 601 15.81 -16.44 21.95
N LYS A 602 17.07 -16.87 22.02
CA LYS A 602 18.22 -16.00 21.80
C LYS A 602 18.23 -15.38 20.39
N ALA A 603 17.90 -16.16 19.36
CA ALA A 603 17.91 -15.70 17.96
C ALA A 603 16.77 -14.71 17.66
N HIS A 604 15.62 -14.88 18.30
CA HIS A 604 14.38 -14.18 17.93
C HIS A 604 13.78 -13.36 19.07
N TYR A 605 14.55 -13.11 20.14
CA TYR A 605 14.15 -12.30 21.29
C TYR A 605 13.75 -10.88 20.89
N LYS A 606 14.42 -10.29 19.90
CA LYS A 606 14.03 -9.02 19.28
C LYS A 606 13.52 -9.26 17.86
N GLY A 607 12.43 -8.61 17.50
CA GLY A 607 11.97 -8.56 16.10
C GLY A 607 12.91 -7.76 15.22
N ASN A 608 12.97 -8.11 13.93
CA ASN A 608 13.72 -7.40 12.91
C ASN A 608 12.79 -6.59 12.00
N TYR A 609 12.13 -5.57 12.56
CA TYR A 609 11.20 -4.68 11.85
C TYR A 609 11.62 -3.22 11.95
N ARG A 610 11.03 -2.37 11.09
CA ARG A 610 11.36 -0.95 11.01
C ARG A 610 10.10 -0.09 11.05
N THR A 611 9.93 0.65 12.14
CA THR A 611 8.78 1.56 12.33
C THR A 611 8.77 2.72 11.33
N ASP A 612 9.94 3.11 10.82
CA ASP A 612 10.02 4.13 9.78
C ASP A 612 9.50 3.63 8.41
N PHE A 613 9.53 2.32 8.13
CA PHE A 613 8.90 1.75 6.93
C PHE A 613 7.37 1.75 7.03
N ILE A 614 6.85 1.47 8.22
CA ILE A 614 5.41 1.59 8.52
C ILE A 614 4.97 3.03 8.27
N LEU A 615 5.70 4.00 8.83
CA LEU A 615 5.37 5.41 8.69
C LEU A 615 5.48 5.89 7.23
N ASP A 616 6.57 5.53 6.53
CA ASP A 616 6.77 5.90 5.12
C ASP A 616 5.64 5.38 4.23
N ASN A 617 5.23 4.11 4.41
CA ASN A 617 4.13 3.53 3.65
C ASN A 617 2.81 4.24 3.94
N LEU A 618 2.42 4.38 5.21
CA LEU A 618 1.16 5.04 5.59
C LEU A 618 1.09 6.50 5.09
N GLN A 619 2.19 7.25 5.18
CA GLN A 619 2.24 8.63 4.69
C GLN A 619 2.08 8.70 3.17
N LYS A 620 2.67 7.74 2.43
CA LYS A 620 2.66 7.75 0.96
C LYS A 620 1.46 7.09 0.30
N VAL A 621 0.62 6.32 1.02
CA VAL A 621 -0.65 5.81 0.44
C VAL A 621 -1.41 6.99 -0.23
N PRO A 622 -1.72 6.95 -1.52
CA PRO A 622 -2.38 8.08 -2.17
C PRO A 622 -3.81 8.27 -1.64
N LEU A 623 -4.32 9.52 -1.59
CA LEU A 623 -5.72 9.77 -1.21
C LEU A 623 -6.71 9.29 -2.28
N ASP A 624 -6.26 9.27 -3.53
CA ASP A 624 -6.97 8.67 -4.65
C ASP A 624 -6.60 7.18 -4.77
N LEU A 625 -7.58 6.32 -4.53
CA LEU A 625 -7.46 4.87 -4.62
C LEU A 625 -8.07 4.30 -5.92
N ILE A 626 -8.25 5.12 -6.95
CA ILE A 626 -8.58 4.63 -8.29
C ILE A 626 -7.47 3.69 -8.79
N GLY A 627 -7.87 2.60 -9.43
CA GLY A 627 -6.97 1.66 -10.09
C GLY A 627 -6.34 2.27 -11.34
N TYR A 628 -5.01 2.20 -11.43
CA TYR A 628 -4.24 2.69 -12.57
C TYR A 628 -3.28 1.60 -13.08
N THR A 629 -2.95 1.63 -14.36
CA THR A 629 -1.79 0.91 -14.90
C THR A 629 -0.53 1.75 -14.74
N MET A 630 0.54 1.15 -14.21
CA MET A 630 1.88 1.75 -14.23
C MET A 630 2.93 0.74 -14.68
N ASP A 631 3.78 1.19 -15.59
CA ASP A 631 4.96 0.49 -16.04
C ASP A 631 6.21 1.22 -15.54
N ASN A 632 6.92 0.62 -14.59
CA ASN A 632 8.18 1.10 -14.02
C ASN A 632 9.41 0.38 -14.62
N THR A 633 9.27 -0.43 -15.68
CA THR A 633 10.39 -1.19 -16.25
C THR A 633 11.44 -0.31 -16.95
N HIS A 634 11.14 0.96 -17.20
CA HIS A 634 12.09 1.93 -17.76
C HIS A 634 13.04 2.54 -16.74
N ARG A 635 12.81 2.31 -15.44
CA ARG A 635 13.52 3.02 -14.38
C ARG A 635 15.00 2.64 -14.32
N LEU A 636 15.85 3.66 -14.23
CA LEU A 636 17.30 3.49 -14.10
C LEU A 636 17.73 3.14 -12.67
N ASP A 637 16.88 3.42 -11.68
CA ASP A 637 17.12 3.14 -10.26
C ASP A 637 16.58 1.78 -9.81
N VAL A 638 16.29 0.88 -10.75
CA VAL A 638 15.75 -0.47 -10.51
C VAL A 638 16.73 -1.55 -10.96
N VAL A 639 16.84 -2.59 -10.14
CA VAL A 639 17.53 -3.85 -10.43
C VAL A 639 16.46 -4.90 -10.70
N PHE A 640 16.44 -5.44 -11.92
CA PHE A 640 15.56 -6.54 -12.30
C PHE A 640 15.95 -7.83 -11.59
N ASP A 641 14.95 -8.58 -11.13
CA ASP A 641 15.15 -9.93 -10.61
C ASP A 641 15.57 -10.87 -11.76
N ARG A 642 16.69 -11.56 -11.57
CA ARG A 642 17.25 -12.50 -12.55
C ARG A 642 17.11 -13.95 -12.11
N SER A 643 16.32 -14.21 -11.07
CA SER A 643 16.03 -15.56 -10.60
C SER A 643 15.42 -16.41 -11.72
N PRO A 644 15.79 -17.69 -11.84
CA PRO A 644 15.20 -18.58 -12.83
C PRO A 644 13.67 -18.60 -12.72
N MET A 645 12.99 -18.63 -13.86
CA MET A 645 11.51 -18.69 -13.97
C MET A 645 10.76 -17.43 -13.48
N GLN A 646 11.46 -16.40 -13.01
CA GLN A 646 10.83 -15.14 -12.61
C GLN A 646 10.30 -14.37 -13.82
N GLU A 647 9.17 -13.67 -13.64
CA GLU A 647 8.64 -12.75 -14.64
C GLU A 647 9.63 -11.61 -14.96
N LYS A 648 9.65 -11.15 -16.22
CA LYS A 648 10.62 -10.15 -16.72
C LYS A 648 10.43 -8.74 -16.13
N ASN A 649 9.26 -8.47 -15.58
CA ASN A 649 8.80 -7.20 -15.04
C ASN A 649 8.87 -7.13 -13.51
N MET A 650 9.74 -7.95 -12.90
CA MET A 650 9.96 -7.97 -11.45
C MET A 650 11.30 -7.36 -11.07
N GLY A 651 11.34 -6.63 -9.96
CA GLY A 651 12.58 -6.05 -9.45
C GLY A 651 12.40 -5.13 -8.25
N TRP A 652 13.51 -4.58 -7.79
CA TRP A 652 13.58 -3.68 -6.63
C TRP A 652 14.47 -2.48 -6.94
N ARG A 653 14.38 -1.43 -6.13
CA ARG A 653 15.28 -0.29 -6.24
C ARG A 653 16.72 -0.71 -5.96
N VAL A 654 17.70 0.08 -6.40
CA VAL A 654 19.13 -0.15 -6.13
C VAL A 654 19.49 -0.30 -4.63
N ASP A 655 18.61 0.14 -3.72
CA ASP A 655 18.74 -0.05 -2.27
C ASP A 655 18.26 -1.43 -1.76
N GLY A 656 17.70 -2.28 -2.63
CA GLY A 656 17.18 -3.60 -2.31
C GLY A 656 15.72 -3.64 -1.88
N TYR A 657 15.00 -2.51 -1.88
CA TYR A 657 13.60 -2.42 -1.44
C TYR A 657 12.65 -2.14 -2.61
N ALA A 658 11.38 -2.45 -2.41
CA ALA A 658 10.34 -2.10 -3.38
C ALA A 658 10.23 -0.58 -3.59
N LEU A 659 9.66 -0.18 -4.74
CA LEU A 659 9.34 1.21 -5.06
C LEU A 659 8.45 1.86 -3.99
N PRO A 660 8.43 3.18 -3.78
CA PRO A 660 7.42 3.81 -2.91
C PRO A 660 5.99 3.50 -3.38
N ILE A 661 5.02 3.36 -2.46
CA ILE A 661 3.64 2.93 -2.81
C ILE A 661 2.92 3.90 -3.77
N ASP A 662 3.23 5.18 -3.71
CA ASP A 662 2.74 6.22 -4.62
C ASP A 662 3.39 6.24 -6.01
N GLU A 663 4.41 5.40 -6.22
CA GLU A 663 5.12 5.18 -7.48
C GLU A 663 4.83 3.80 -8.09
N ARG A 664 3.94 3.01 -7.48
CA ARG A 664 3.54 1.67 -7.95
C ARG A 664 2.22 1.71 -8.72
N GLY A 665 2.04 0.72 -9.59
CA GLY A 665 0.76 0.47 -10.28
C GLY A 665 -0.31 -0.16 -9.39
N HIS A 666 -0.01 -0.36 -8.10
CA HIS A 666 -0.95 -0.92 -7.16
C HIS A 666 -0.78 -0.29 -5.77
N VAL A 667 -1.89 -0.07 -5.07
CA VAL A 667 -1.92 0.45 -3.68
C VAL A 667 -2.42 -0.59 -2.69
N ARG A 668 -3.03 -1.68 -3.19
CA ARG A 668 -3.49 -2.76 -2.34
C ARG A 668 -2.31 -3.48 -1.69
N GLN A 669 -2.53 -3.90 -0.45
CA GLN A 669 -1.52 -4.54 0.39
C GLN A 669 -1.47 -6.06 0.23
N ASP A 670 -2.21 -6.63 -0.74
CA ASP A 670 -2.24 -8.05 -1.11
C ASP A 670 -1.63 -8.31 -2.50
N ARG A 671 -0.76 -7.41 -2.96
CA ARG A 671 -0.06 -7.45 -4.25
C ARG A 671 1.45 -7.46 -4.04
N ASP A 672 2.19 -7.96 -5.02
CA ASP A 672 3.65 -7.99 -4.95
C ASP A 672 4.24 -6.62 -5.27
N ALA A 673 4.85 -6.01 -4.27
CA ALA A 673 5.50 -4.71 -4.37
C ALA A 673 6.72 -4.68 -5.32
N PHE A 674 7.24 -5.85 -5.69
CA PHE A 674 8.32 -5.98 -6.66
C PHE A 674 7.84 -6.04 -8.12
N ALA A 675 6.52 -6.07 -8.36
CA ALA A 675 5.96 -5.92 -9.69
C ALA A 675 6.20 -4.50 -10.23
N LEU A 676 7.05 -4.38 -11.25
CA LEU A 676 7.37 -3.11 -11.90
C LEU A 676 6.29 -2.71 -12.91
N LEU A 677 5.66 -3.70 -13.55
CA LEU A 677 4.46 -3.50 -14.37
C LEU A 677 3.26 -4.09 -13.62
N ALA A 678 2.33 -3.23 -13.21
CA ALA A 678 1.12 -3.63 -12.52
C ALA A 678 -0.07 -2.78 -12.99
N SER A 679 -1.25 -3.38 -12.97
CA SER A 679 -2.51 -2.71 -13.29
C SER A 679 -3.56 -3.09 -12.26
N GLU A 680 -4.05 -2.08 -11.52
CA GLU A 680 -5.20 -2.22 -10.62
C GLU A 680 -6.54 -1.85 -11.28
N GLY A 681 -6.50 -1.49 -12.56
CA GLY A 681 -7.66 -1.10 -13.35
C GLY A 681 -7.26 -0.10 -14.42
N ASP A 682 -8.22 0.24 -15.25
CA ASP A 682 -8.10 1.24 -16.31
C ASP A 682 -8.76 2.57 -15.92
N GLY A 683 -9.01 2.80 -14.63
CA GLY A 683 -9.69 3.99 -14.13
C GLY A 683 -11.18 3.86 -13.90
N HIS A 684 -11.78 2.67 -14.07
CA HIS A 684 -13.19 2.43 -13.76
C HIS A 684 -13.43 1.84 -12.37
N ASP A 685 -12.39 1.52 -11.60
CA ASP A 685 -12.53 0.95 -10.27
C ASP A 685 -11.82 1.80 -9.22
N GLU A 686 -12.49 1.99 -8.08
CA GLU A 686 -11.91 2.57 -6.88
C GLU A 686 -11.69 1.44 -5.86
N HIS A 687 -10.55 1.47 -5.18
CA HIS A 687 -10.29 0.60 -4.04
C HIS A 687 -10.72 1.26 -2.74
N GLU A 688 -11.14 0.42 -1.83
CA GLU A 688 -11.64 0.81 -0.53
C GLU A 688 -10.47 1.20 0.42
N GLY A 689 -10.72 2.11 1.37
CA GLY A 689 -9.67 2.69 2.23
C GLY A 689 -9.13 1.81 3.36
N THR A 690 -9.63 0.60 3.56
CA THR A 690 -9.20 -0.37 4.60
C THR A 690 -7.73 -0.73 4.48
N PHE A 691 -7.16 -0.73 3.27
CA PHE A 691 -5.72 -0.91 3.06
C PHE A 691 -4.87 0.17 3.75
N PHE A 692 -5.46 1.30 4.15
CA PHE A 692 -4.84 2.25 5.08
C PHE A 692 -5.38 2.09 6.51
N LEU A 693 -6.70 1.96 6.68
CA LEU A 693 -7.33 2.00 8.01
C LEU A 693 -6.86 0.85 8.91
N LEU A 694 -6.81 -0.38 8.40
CA LEU A 694 -6.40 -1.54 9.19
C LEU A 694 -4.96 -1.41 9.71
N PRO A 695 -3.94 -1.21 8.85
CA PRO A 695 -2.58 -1.01 9.34
C PRO A 695 -2.46 0.23 10.24
N TYR A 696 -3.09 1.36 9.91
CA TYR A 696 -2.99 2.55 10.75
C TYR A 696 -3.49 2.30 12.18
N TYR A 697 -4.72 1.78 12.34
CA TYR A 697 -5.28 1.55 13.68
C TYR A 697 -4.62 0.40 14.41
N MET A 698 -4.18 -0.64 13.68
CA MET A 698 -3.41 -1.73 14.28
C MET A 698 -2.05 -1.24 14.80
N ALA A 699 -1.34 -0.41 14.03
CA ALA A 699 -0.10 0.22 14.48
C ALA A 699 -0.32 1.12 15.70
N TYR A 700 -1.43 1.87 15.72
CA TYR A 700 -1.76 2.72 16.85
C TYR A 700 -2.03 1.89 18.12
N TYR A 701 -2.87 0.86 18.01
CA TYR A 701 -3.18 -0.05 19.13
C TYR A 701 -1.93 -0.74 19.69
N HIS A 702 -1.02 -1.20 18.82
CA HIS A 702 0.22 -1.86 19.23
C HIS A 702 1.35 -0.89 19.62
N GLY A 703 1.17 0.43 19.49
CA GLY A 703 2.19 1.43 19.85
C GLY A 703 3.37 1.53 18.86
N LEU A 704 3.16 1.18 17.58
CA LEU A 704 4.20 1.04 16.55
C LEU A 704 4.43 2.32 15.71
N LEU A 705 3.64 3.38 15.92
CA LEU A 705 3.81 4.66 15.21
C LEU A 705 4.98 5.51 15.77
N GLY A 706 5.71 4.99 16.76
CA GLY A 706 6.89 5.65 17.35
C GLY A 706 6.54 6.84 18.26
N ASN A 707 7.53 7.29 19.04
CA ASN A 707 7.60 8.67 19.52
C ASN A 707 8.52 9.41 18.56
N SER A 708 8.11 10.57 18.06
CA SER A 708 8.94 11.46 17.24
C SER A 708 10.21 11.86 18.02
N THR A 709 11.26 11.06 17.92
CA THR A 709 12.63 11.49 18.22
C THR A 709 13.58 10.90 17.20
N THR A 710 14.11 11.80 16.38
CA THR A 710 15.35 11.69 15.60
C THR A 710 15.37 10.73 14.42
N VAL A 711 15.31 11.33 13.22
CA VAL A 711 16.03 10.84 12.03
C VAL A 711 17.45 10.43 12.46
N PRO A 712 17.91 9.21 12.18
CA PRO A 712 19.32 8.90 12.33
C PRO A 712 20.06 9.76 11.31
N THR A 713 20.75 10.81 11.77
CA THR A 713 21.83 11.39 10.98
C THR A 713 22.86 10.29 10.83
N GLY A 714 22.91 9.69 9.63
CA GLY A 714 23.88 8.67 9.28
C GLY A 714 25.30 9.15 9.58
N LYS A 715 26.11 8.23 10.11
CA LYS A 715 27.55 8.25 9.85
C LYS A 715 27.81 7.45 8.59
#